data_AF-A0A068S3I4-F1
#
_entry.id   AF-A0A068S3I4-F1
#
_cell.length_a   1.000
_cell.length_b   1.000
_cell.length_c   1.000
_cell.angle_alpha   90.00
_cell.angle_beta   90.00
_cell.angle_gamma   90.00
#
_symmetry.space_group_name_H-M   'P 1'
#
loop_
_entity.id
_entity.type
_entity.pdbx_description
1 polymer ?
#
loop_
_entity_poly.entity_id
_entity_poly.type
_entity_poly.pdbx_seq_one_letter_code
_entity_poly.pdbx_strand_id
1 'polypeptide(L)'
;MQAYVLIGECYEKGRGVHVNQRTALEYYRKAAETKSTYQMNGQYALAELLFRTGQAGDAFDWYKRASSHQHYESSFLKPIRRAKLMVARYYLHGWAHVNPDKARAFEMLNELADHDGDSAHYWLASCYLEGIPGVCEVDTAVAFKYYMKAAKAGHLDSQFEVAYMLAHGNGTIRNREEALLWYKKAANKGHPVAIYTLGLHFLHNVRNLNKAMTYFERAADLGHTESMERLAEIYLMDIARPISSLDRAAKRAQEQRCKQALAWIKRAAERGHRVAQRELGKLHDRALGVPEDHRKAFELFSCAAQQNDTVAILLLGSYYEHGQGVPQDVHRALEHYLRAASLGSERASFAAGQLYHKLHRFQEAYVQYKIAAKDKRLRGSVTGKTARLMVARYVLLAMVSNPEESKEEAFEMLHDLVLKDEFSPSFYWHGYCCHHGLGTAVQLEKAIHWYNRAAEEAKDTQAMVQLANLYEQESSSSEEDDIRIIQCLKRAAELGDAEGQYKLGMAHWRGLQRMEIDKIKAAEWFKQSASQGYGMSHWALGQMFLENGDRDLALLSWDNGVRLENAASMRSQAQLLLTMLPETAEQDRRMQYTRAMKLLTDAAHQGDAESHLYLGRIYVADAAALKQRAHAIDGDLDEHTSNDIMELLEQQKQQEERAKNHLELAAKEGQVEAMFLAGQIWHEQSNYLQANKYYQQAADAGYMLARVMRARYRLAEGLPGIVADPEAGFKELMACAQEQCSSAYHSLGQCYELGLGVQQDYEKALEWYSRSVETTADAEAVFRIGRIHARDHKELDACRWYELACHMDNTHARAHYHLGLYYLHGVHDTIQRNFESAVYHLQQAIRQNDYDAMFELGILYLSDDMQFTVEQQLDGFAYLEHAAQLGSCDAQRELGKLYHTGKDYCPSSSIDDTGIVTIVPQQLGRAFDLFCQAAEQGDRSAALFVGTFYEHGIHVSADPSSAAQWYDIAIRLDLQQPWWVAELALARVLHQDPSQRSRAYQLFQAAFEHAETDEQRSTAEIMMARYRLHGWGDVSIQDKVAMMVLLRYARAGEARVFYEVAWSFERGLGVDQDLKQAFIWYSQLEQLASTLTQEEEELLDDDLQQDITNALVRLVEFYRCGWTTRVDLAKATTLENQIARRTRVRDL
;
A
#
# COMPACT_ATOMS: atom_id res chain seq x y z
N MET A 1 58.80 25.64 -79.90
CA MET A 1 57.56 25.63 -79.07
C MET A 1 56.49 24.71 -79.67
N GLN A 2 55.94 24.96 -80.87
CA GLN A 2 54.92 24.08 -81.49
C GLN A 2 55.33 22.59 -81.53
N ALA A 3 56.61 22.30 -81.82
CA ALA A 3 57.14 20.94 -81.75
C ALA A 3 57.00 20.30 -80.37
N TYR A 4 57.18 21.05 -79.27
CA TYR A 4 56.99 20.52 -77.91
C TYR A 4 55.53 20.20 -77.60
N VAL A 5 54.58 21.00 -78.09
CA VAL A 5 53.14 20.70 -77.96
C VAL A 5 52.79 19.44 -78.75
N LEU A 6 53.26 19.31 -79.99
CA LEU A 6 53.01 18.12 -80.82
C LEU A 6 53.65 16.86 -80.24
N ILE A 7 54.87 16.95 -79.71
CA ILE A 7 55.54 15.83 -79.02
C ILE A 7 54.76 15.46 -77.75
N GLY A 8 54.33 16.44 -76.96
CA GLY A 8 53.45 16.22 -75.81
C GLY A 8 52.16 15.51 -76.20
N GLU A 9 51.51 15.93 -77.30
CA GLU A 9 50.31 15.29 -77.82
C GLU A 9 50.54 13.85 -78.27
N CYS A 10 51.70 13.54 -78.86
CA CYS A 10 52.04 12.18 -79.24
C CYS A 10 52.16 11.26 -78.02
N TYR A 11 52.81 11.72 -76.94
CA TYR A 11 52.90 10.98 -75.68
C TYR A 11 51.57 10.92 -74.93
N GLU A 12 50.71 11.94 -75.03
CA GLU A 12 49.37 11.95 -74.43
C GLU A 12 48.43 10.96 -75.13
N LYS A 13 48.39 11.00 -76.47
CA LYS A 13 47.43 10.24 -77.29
C LYS A 13 47.97 8.91 -77.81
N GLY A 14 49.24 8.60 -77.54
CA GLY A 14 49.89 7.37 -78.00
C GLY A 14 50.11 7.32 -79.52
N ARG A 15 50.36 8.47 -80.16
CA ARG A 15 50.55 8.55 -81.62
C ARG A 15 52.02 8.28 -81.96
N GLY A 16 52.33 7.05 -82.36
CA GLY A 16 53.69 6.63 -82.73
C GLY A 16 54.63 6.35 -81.54
N VAL A 17 54.14 6.51 -80.30
CA VAL A 17 54.83 6.20 -79.03
C VAL A 17 53.83 5.63 -78.02
N HIS A 18 54.29 4.92 -77.00
CA HIS A 18 53.42 4.50 -75.88
C HIS A 18 52.90 5.72 -75.11
N VAL A 19 51.65 5.64 -74.66
CA VAL A 19 51.02 6.67 -73.83
C VAL A 19 51.83 6.84 -72.55
N ASN A 20 52.34 8.06 -72.32
CA ASN A 20 53.10 8.40 -71.12
C ASN A 20 52.75 9.83 -70.69
N GLN A 21 51.87 9.92 -69.70
CA GLN A 21 51.35 11.21 -69.21
C GLN A 21 52.44 12.05 -68.53
N ARG A 22 53.43 11.41 -67.89
CA ARG A 22 54.52 12.11 -67.21
C ARG A 22 55.43 12.81 -68.22
N THR A 23 55.81 12.13 -69.30
CA THR A 23 56.61 12.75 -70.36
C THR A 23 55.81 13.80 -71.14
N ALA A 24 54.51 13.57 -71.37
CA ALA A 24 53.63 14.57 -71.97
C ALA A 24 53.60 15.87 -71.14
N LEU A 25 53.45 15.77 -69.80
CA LEU A 25 53.50 16.91 -68.88
C LEU A 25 54.84 17.66 -68.96
N GLU A 26 55.97 16.95 -69.01
CA GLU A 26 57.29 17.58 -69.13
C GLU A 26 57.44 18.40 -70.41
N TYR A 27 56.99 17.86 -71.55
CA TYR A 27 57.02 18.58 -72.82
C TYR A 27 56.02 19.75 -72.87
N TYR A 28 54.83 19.60 -72.29
CA TYR A 28 53.87 20.69 -72.18
C TYR A 28 54.35 21.80 -71.23
N ARG A 29 55.04 21.50 -70.13
CA ARG A 29 55.68 22.50 -69.27
C ARG A 29 56.75 23.29 -70.02
N LYS A 30 57.65 22.60 -70.72
CA LYS A 30 58.65 23.24 -71.61
C LYS A 30 57.98 24.14 -72.66
N ALA A 31 56.87 23.69 -73.25
CA ALA A 31 56.10 24.48 -74.20
C ALA A 31 55.48 25.73 -73.57
N ALA A 32 54.91 25.62 -72.36
CA ALA A 32 54.24 26.72 -71.66
C ALA A 32 55.21 27.83 -71.18
N GLU A 33 56.46 27.47 -70.85
CA GLU A 33 57.49 28.40 -70.36
C GLU A 33 58.29 29.09 -71.48
N THR A 34 58.29 28.52 -72.69
CA THR A 34 59.02 29.10 -73.83
C THR A 34 58.30 30.35 -74.36
N LYS A 35 58.92 31.54 -74.23
CA LYS A 35 58.41 32.80 -74.80
C LYS A 35 58.33 32.71 -76.32
N SER A 36 57.12 32.70 -76.87
CA SER A 36 56.82 32.58 -78.30
C SER A 36 55.41 33.10 -78.58
N THR A 37 55.12 33.51 -79.82
CA THR A 37 53.76 33.82 -80.28
C THR A 37 52.76 32.69 -80.08
N TYR A 38 53.22 31.45 -79.91
CA TYR A 38 52.38 30.27 -79.72
C TYR A 38 52.27 29.81 -78.25
N GLN A 39 52.91 30.52 -77.30
CA GLN A 39 53.06 30.10 -75.90
C GLN A 39 51.75 29.68 -75.21
N MET A 40 50.64 30.36 -75.54
CA MET A 40 49.29 30.06 -75.04
C MET A 40 48.82 28.63 -75.37
N ASN A 41 49.24 28.06 -76.50
CA ASN A 41 48.88 26.68 -76.86
C ASN A 41 49.53 25.68 -75.91
N GLY A 42 50.80 25.92 -75.54
CA GLY A 42 51.51 25.14 -74.53
C GLY A 42 50.88 25.29 -73.14
N GLN A 43 50.53 26.53 -72.75
CA GLN A 43 49.87 26.80 -71.47
C GLN A 43 48.49 26.14 -71.37
N TYR A 44 47.66 26.22 -72.42
CA TYR A 44 46.35 25.59 -72.45
C TYR A 44 46.44 24.05 -72.47
N ALA A 45 47.32 23.46 -73.30
CA ALA A 45 47.51 22.01 -73.34
C ALA A 45 48.03 21.46 -72.01
N LEU A 46 48.93 22.20 -71.34
CA LEU A 46 49.37 21.88 -69.99
C LEU A 46 48.21 21.94 -68.98
N ALA A 47 47.43 23.02 -69.00
CA ALA A 47 46.28 23.19 -68.10
C ALA A 47 45.24 22.08 -68.30
N GLU A 48 44.97 21.70 -69.54
CA GLU A 48 44.02 20.63 -69.87
C GLU A 48 44.50 19.26 -69.40
N LEU A 49 45.78 18.94 -69.57
CA LEU A 49 46.32 17.68 -69.05
C LEU A 49 46.29 17.65 -67.51
N LEU A 50 46.70 18.74 -66.85
CA LEU A 50 46.66 18.87 -65.38
C LEU A 50 45.23 18.73 -64.83
N PHE A 51 44.25 19.31 -65.51
CA PHE A 51 42.84 19.19 -65.13
C PHE A 51 42.35 17.75 -65.20
N ARG A 52 42.68 17.02 -66.29
CA ARG A 52 42.28 15.62 -66.45
C ARG A 52 43.00 14.67 -65.48
N THR A 53 44.21 15.00 -65.04
CA THR A 53 44.96 14.19 -64.05
C THR A 53 44.59 14.51 -62.60
N GLY A 54 43.59 15.35 -62.37
CA GLY A 54 43.08 15.68 -61.03
C GLY A 54 43.81 16.81 -60.31
N GLN A 55 44.76 17.49 -60.96
CA GLN A 55 45.49 18.64 -60.43
C GLN A 55 44.79 19.96 -60.79
N ALA A 56 43.53 20.09 -60.37
CA ALA A 56 42.66 21.20 -60.76
C ALA A 56 43.15 22.57 -60.26
N GLY A 57 43.80 22.64 -59.09
CA GLY A 57 44.37 23.90 -58.58
C GLY A 57 45.45 24.47 -59.51
N ASP A 58 46.45 23.67 -59.85
CA ASP A 58 47.53 24.06 -60.77
C ASP A 58 46.99 24.36 -62.18
N ALA A 59 45.99 23.59 -62.63
CA ALA A 59 45.36 23.80 -63.94
C ALA A 59 44.70 25.19 -64.05
N PHE A 60 44.07 25.68 -62.98
CA PHE A 60 43.41 26.99 -62.97
C PHE A 60 44.40 28.13 -63.25
N ASP A 61 45.57 28.12 -62.61
CA ASP A 61 46.59 29.14 -62.81
C ASP A 61 47.09 29.16 -64.25
N TRP A 62 47.27 27.99 -64.86
CA TRP A 62 47.66 27.88 -66.27
C TRP A 62 46.54 28.31 -67.23
N TYR A 63 45.27 28.00 -66.93
CA TYR A 63 44.13 28.53 -67.69
C TYR A 63 44.03 30.05 -67.61
N LYS A 64 44.28 30.65 -66.44
CA LYS A 64 44.30 32.10 -66.24
C LYS A 64 45.44 32.79 -66.99
N ARG A 65 46.62 32.16 -67.04
CA ARG A 65 47.75 32.63 -67.86
C ARG A 65 47.41 32.56 -69.35
N ALA A 66 46.88 31.43 -69.81
CA ALA A 66 46.48 31.24 -71.21
C ALA A 66 45.38 32.21 -71.66
N SER A 67 44.46 32.58 -70.77
CA SER A 67 43.36 33.51 -71.08
C SER A 67 43.78 34.99 -71.08
N SER A 68 44.93 35.34 -70.49
CA SER A 68 45.42 36.72 -70.35
C SER A 68 46.12 37.29 -71.59
N HIS A 69 46.44 36.45 -72.58
CA HIS A 69 47.12 36.88 -73.80
C HIS A 69 46.20 37.73 -74.72
N GLN A 70 46.66 38.92 -75.11
CA GLN A 70 45.99 39.83 -76.07
C GLN A 70 46.50 39.58 -77.52
N HIS A 71 45.62 39.72 -78.51
CA HIS A 71 45.68 39.16 -79.88
C HIS A 71 46.96 39.37 -80.72
N TYR A 72 47.26 38.39 -81.59
CA TYR A 72 47.52 38.58 -83.04
C TYR A 72 46.97 37.35 -83.82
N GLU A 73 46.36 37.58 -84.99
CA GLU A 73 45.78 36.62 -85.98
C GLU A 73 44.56 35.73 -85.58
N SER A 74 43.61 35.58 -86.51
CA SER A 74 42.32 34.89 -86.31
C SER A 74 42.42 33.40 -86.01
N SER A 75 43.51 32.74 -86.41
CA SER A 75 43.74 31.31 -86.19
C SER A 75 44.08 30.96 -84.72
N PHE A 76 44.47 31.96 -83.91
CA PHE A 76 44.97 31.79 -82.52
C PHE A 76 43.93 32.01 -81.42
N LEU A 77 42.70 32.36 -81.78
CA LEU A 77 41.63 32.71 -80.83
C LEU A 77 41.02 31.51 -80.11
N LYS A 78 41.06 30.31 -80.70
CA LYS A 78 40.36 29.12 -80.15
C LYS A 78 40.88 28.67 -78.77
N PRO A 79 42.20 28.53 -78.54
CA PRO A 79 42.72 28.12 -77.23
C PRO A 79 42.48 29.17 -76.13
N ILE A 80 42.55 30.46 -76.49
CA ILE A 80 42.26 31.57 -75.56
C ILE A 80 40.78 31.54 -75.15
N ARG A 81 39.85 31.36 -76.09
CA ARG A 81 38.42 31.23 -75.80
C ARG A 81 38.11 30.01 -74.94
N ARG A 82 38.74 28.86 -75.21
CA ARG A 82 38.61 27.65 -74.38
C ARG A 82 39.19 27.83 -72.98
N ALA A 83 40.33 28.52 -72.85
CA ALA A 83 40.91 28.87 -71.56
C ALA A 83 39.98 29.80 -70.77
N LYS A 84 39.46 30.87 -71.41
CA LYS A 84 38.46 31.78 -70.81
C LYS A 84 37.21 31.01 -70.35
N LEU A 85 36.70 30.09 -71.16
CA LEU A 85 35.55 29.24 -70.81
C LEU A 85 35.85 28.40 -69.56
N MET A 86 37.03 27.78 -69.49
CA MET A 86 37.44 27.02 -68.31
C MET A 86 37.55 27.92 -67.08
N VAL A 87 38.18 29.10 -67.17
CA VAL A 87 38.26 30.07 -66.06
C VAL A 87 36.86 30.46 -65.58
N ALA A 88 35.90 30.69 -66.49
CA ALA A 88 34.52 30.97 -66.12
C ALA A 88 33.87 29.81 -65.35
N ARG A 89 34.10 28.55 -65.76
CA ARG A 89 33.61 27.36 -65.05
C ARG A 89 34.19 27.24 -63.64
N TYR A 90 35.48 27.56 -63.46
CA TYR A 90 36.11 27.59 -62.13
C TYR A 90 35.44 28.61 -61.21
N TYR A 91 35.18 29.83 -61.69
CA TYR A 91 34.47 30.84 -60.89
C TYR A 91 32.99 30.50 -60.66
N LEU A 92 32.35 29.76 -61.57
CA LEU A 92 30.95 29.37 -61.44
C LEU A 92 30.73 28.28 -60.37
N HIS A 93 31.62 27.28 -60.32
CA HIS A 93 31.49 26.12 -59.41
C HIS A 93 32.43 26.15 -58.20
N GLY A 94 33.41 27.05 -58.14
CA GLY A 94 34.38 27.13 -57.04
C GLY A 94 35.31 25.91 -56.94
N TRP A 95 35.70 25.32 -58.07
CA TRP A 95 36.59 24.14 -58.09
C TRP A 95 37.95 24.43 -57.45
N ALA A 96 38.55 23.42 -56.83
CA ALA A 96 39.88 23.48 -56.21
C ALA A 96 40.06 24.63 -55.20
N HIS A 97 39.01 24.94 -54.42
CA HIS A 97 38.97 26.03 -53.43
C HIS A 97 39.17 27.44 -54.03
N VAL A 98 38.95 27.61 -55.34
CA VAL A 98 38.87 28.93 -55.96
C VAL A 98 37.60 29.61 -55.46
N ASN A 99 37.72 30.83 -54.94
CA ASN A 99 36.56 31.62 -54.50
C ASN A 99 35.59 31.82 -55.67
N PRO A 100 34.32 31.37 -55.55
CA PRO A 100 33.35 31.49 -56.62
C PRO A 100 32.99 32.96 -56.85
N ASP A 101 33.02 33.38 -58.11
CA ASP A 101 32.64 34.71 -58.58
C ASP A 101 31.68 34.54 -59.76
N LYS A 102 30.45 34.15 -59.42
CA LYS A 102 29.41 33.81 -60.41
C LYS A 102 29.04 34.99 -61.30
N ALA A 103 29.13 36.23 -60.79
CA ALA A 103 28.87 37.44 -61.56
C ALA A 103 29.90 37.63 -62.67
N ARG A 104 31.18 37.54 -62.31
CA ARG A 104 32.27 37.61 -63.29
C ARG A 104 32.27 36.42 -64.25
N ALA A 105 31.90 35.23 -63.77
CA ALA A 105 31.72 34.05 -64.63
C ALA A 105 30.65 34.31 -65.69
N PHE A 106 29.51 34.88 -65.30
CA PHE A 106 28.40 35.20 -66.19
C PHE A 106 28.80 36.21 -67.27
N GLU A 107 29.49 37.29 -66.89
CA GLU A 107 30.01 38.29 -67.85
C GLU A 107 30.94 37.65 -68.89
N MET A 108 31.92 36.86 -68.43
CA MET A 108 32.85 36.17 -69.33
C MET A 108 32.15 35.15 -70.24
N LEU A 109 31.12 34.47 -69.76
CA LEU A 109 30.31 33.55 -70.57
C LEU A 109 29.48 34.30 -71.62
N ASN A 110 28.95 35.46 -71.27
CA ASN A 110 28.19 36.31 -72.18
C ASN A 110 29.08 36.84 -73.32
N GLU A 111 30.29 37.32 -73.01
CA GLU A 111 31.29 37.70 -74.02
C GLU A 111 31.67 36.55 -74.95
N LEU A 112 31.77 35.32 -74.42
CA LEU A 112 32.13 34.14 -75.20
C LEU A 112 31.01 33.64 -76.11
N ALA A 113 29.76 33.94 -75.80
CA ALA A 113 28.60 33.48 -76.56
C ALA A 113 28.53 34.11 -77.97
N ASP A 114 28.97 35.36 -78.13
CA ASP A 114 28.91 36.12 -79.38
C ASP A 114 29.95 35.68 -80.45
N HIS A 115 30.90 34.82 -80.07
CA HIS A 115 32.10 34.53 -80.88
C HIS A 115 32.37 33.02 -81.08
N ASP A 116 31.34 32.21 -81.35
CA ASP A 116 31.37 30.72 -81.43
C ASP A 116 31.53 30.01 -80.08
N GLY A 117 30.47 29.99 -79.27
CA GLY A 117 30.45 29.27 -77.98
C GLY A 117 29.27 28.30 -77.86
N ASP A 118 29.35 27.12 -78.48
CA ASP A 118 28.39 26.03 -78.22
C ASP A 118 28.34 25.64 -76.74
N SER A 119 29.50 25.50 -76.10
CA SER A 119 29.59 25.31 -74.64
C SER A 119 29.29 26.58 -73.83
N ALA A 120 29.63 27.78 -74.32
CA ALA A 120 29.32 29.02 -73.59
C ALA A 120 27.81 29.25 -73.48
N HIS A 121 27.06 29.00 -74.56
CA HIS A 121 25.60 29.01 -74.56
C HIS A 121 25.01 27.99 -73.57
N TYR A 122 25.61 26.80 -73.42
CA TYR A 122 25.20 25.82 -72.41
C TYR A 122 25.36 26.35 -70.98
N TRP A 123 26.53 26.91 -70.65
CA TRP A 123 26.77 27.43 -69.30
C TRP A 123 25.95 28.68 -68.99
N LEU A 124 25.70 29.55 -69.97
CA LEU A 124 24.75 30.66 -69.81
C LEU A 124 23.33 30.17 -69.55
N ALA A 125 22.89 29.15 -70.29
CA ALA A 125 21.57 28.55 -70.06
C ALA A 125 21.47 27.96 -68.65
N SER A 126 22.52 27.31 -68.15
CA SER A 126 22.61 26.83 -66.77
C SER A 126 22.55 27.99 -65.75
N CYS A 127 23.20 29.13 -66.02
CA CYS A 127 23.10 30.32 -65.16
C CYS A 127 21.66 30.86 -65.07
N TYR A 128 20.95 30.96 -66.20
CA TYR A 128 19.54 31.38 -66.22
C TYR A 128 18.59 30.35 -65.60
N LEU A 129 18.95 29.06 -65.64
CA LEU A 129 18.17 27.98 -65.03
C LEU A 129 18.29 27.99 -63.51
N GLU A 130 19.50 28.22 -62.98
CA GLU A 130 19.76 28.28 -61.53
C GLU A 130 19.42 29.65 -60.91
N GLY A 131 19.56 30.73 -61.68
CA GLY A 131 19.52 32.11 -61.19
C GLY A 131 20.79 32.48 -60.41
N ILE A 132 21.34 33.66 -60.69
CA ILE A 132 22.50 34.20 -59.97
C ILE A 132 22.05 35.46 -59.22
N PRO A 133 22.00 35.44 -57.88
CA PRO A 133 21.55 36.58 -57.08
C PRO A 133 22.28 37.87 -57.46
N GLY A 134 21.52 38.90 -57.82
CA GLY A 134 22.05 40.22 -58.20
C GLY A 134 22.56 40.35 -59.64
N VAL A 135 22.53 39.29 -60.46
CA VAL A 135 23.02 39.30 -61.86
C VAL A 135 21.94 38.88 -62.85
N CYS A 136 21.27 37.75 -62.60
CA CYS A 136 20.16 37.28 -63.43
C CYS A 136 19.17 36.47 -62.59
N GLU A 137 17.88 36.72 -62.78
CA GLU A 137 16.82 35.92 -62.16
C GLU A 137 16.65 34.56 -62.88
N VAL A 138 15.95 33.63 -62.22
CA VAL A 138 15.62 32.33 -62.81
C VAL A 138 14.66 32.55 -63.98
N ASP A 139 15.13 32.30 -65.20
CA ASP A 139 14.32 32.38 -66.42
C ASP A 139 14.51 31.11 -67.26
N THR A 140 13.61 30.17 -67.04
CA THR A 140 13.61 28.87 -67.74
C THR A 140 13.35 29.00 -69.24
N ALA A 141 12.65 30.05 -69.69
CA ALA A 141 12.37 30.27 -71.11
C ALA A 141 13.59 30.82 -71.85
N VAL A 142 14.35 31.71 -71.21
CA VAL A 142 15.64 32.18 -71.71
C VAL A 142 16.68 31.06 -71.66
N ALA A 143 16.73 30.27 -70.59
CA ALA A 143 17.56 29.07 -70.51
C ALA A 143 17.28 28.10 -71.67
N PHE A 144 16.00 27.81 -71.97
CA PHE A 144 15.62 26.97 -73.10
C PHE A 144 16.11 27.53 -74.44
N LYS A 145 16.00 28.85 -74.68
CA LYS A 145 16.51 29.48 -75.91
C LYS A 145 18.01 29.27 -76.07
N TYR A 146 18.79 29.45 -75.01
CA TYR A 146 20.24 29.27 -75.04
C TYR A 146 20.66 27.80 -75.16
N TYR A 147 19.99 26.88 -74.44
CA TYR A 147 20.18 25.44 -74.65
C TYR A 147 19.83 25.00 -76.07
N MET A 148 18.77 25.54 -76.68
CA MET A 148 18.40 25.23 -78.06
C MET A 148 19.43 25.75 -79.07
N LYS A 149 20.03 26.93 -78.84
CA LYS A 149 21.15 27.43 -79.66
C LYS A 149 22.36 26.48 -79.57
N ALA A 150 22.75 26.10 -78.36
CA ALA A 150 23.85 25.15 -78.13
C ALA A 150 23.58 23.76 -78.73
N ALA A 151 22.35 23.25 -78.57
CA ALA A 151 21.93 21.94 -79.09
C ALA A 151 21.95 21.88 -80.62
N LYS A 152 21.53 22.96 -81.29
CA LYS A 152 21.62 23.12 -82.76
C LYS A 152 23.06 23.21 -83.24
N ALA A 153 23.93 23.88 -82.48
CA ALA A 153 25.38 23.91 -82.74
C ALA A 153 26.06 22.55 -82.51
N GLY A 154 25.37 21.61 -81.87
CA GLY A 154 25.82 20.22 -81.73
C GLY A 154 26.32 19.84 -80.34
N HIS A 155 26.18 20.72 -79.34
CA HIS A 155 26.58 20.46 -77.95
C HIS A 155 25.79 19.28 -77.37
N LEU A 156 26.49 18.25 -76.87
CA LEU A 156 25.90 16.97 -76.46
C LEU A 156 24.89 17.13 -75.31
N ASP A 157 25.31 17.77 -74.22
CA ASP A 157 24.50 17.91 -73.01
C ASP A 157 23.30 18.82 -73.27
N SER A 158 23.46 19.85 -74.12
CA SER A 158 22.35 20.72 -74.50
C SER A 158 21.28 19.99 -75.32
N GLN A 159 21.67 19.03 -76.15
CA GLN A 159 20.68 18.21 -76.88
C GLN A 159 19.83 17.37 -75.92
N PHE A 160 20.42 16.90 -74.81
CA PHE A 160 19.68 16.24 -73.74
C PHE A 160 18.81 17.22 -72.95
N GLU A 161 19.35 18.37 -72.53
CA GLU A 161 18.60 19.37 -71.76
C GLU A 161 17.39 19.91 -72.52
N VAL A 162 17.53 20.17 -73.83
CA VAL A 162 16.39 20.53 -74.70
C VAL A 162 15.34 19.43 -74.73
N ALA A 163 15.76 18.16 -74.85
CA ALA A 163 14.85 17.02 -74.82
C ALA A 163 14.11 16.91 -73.48
N TYR A 164 14.83 17.13 -72.38
CA TYR A 164 14.29 17.11 -71.02
C TYR A 164 13.27 18.24 -70.80
N MET A 165 13.62 19.47 -71.18
CA MET A 165 12.75 20.64 -71.08
C MET A 165 11.48 20.49 -71.93
N LEU A 166 11.59 19.98 -73.17
CA LEU A 166 10.42 19.68 -74.02
C LEU A 166 9.53 18.57 -73.45
N ALA A 167 10.12 17.53 -72.85
CA ALA A 167 9.35 16.41 -72.30
C ALA A 167 8.50 16.80 -71.08
N HIS A 168 9.00 17.72 -70.26
CA HIS A 168 8.36 18.20 -69.03
C HIS A 168 7.59 19.51 -69.20
N GLY A 169 7.88 20.29 -70.25
CA GLY A 169 7.32 21.62 -70.45
C GLY A 169 8.01 22.71 -69.62
N ASN A 170 9.29 22.54 -69.29
CA ASN A 170 10.06 23.52 -68.53
C ASN A 170 10.57 24.61 -69.49
N GLY A 171 10.11 25.85 -69.33
CA GLY A 171 10.52 26.97 -70.19
C GLY A 171 10.00 26.93 -71.64
N THR A 172 9.18 25.94 -71.99
CA THR A 172 8.55 25.76 -73.31
C THR A 172 7.27 24.93 -73.18
N ILE A 173 6.43 24.93 -74.23
CA ILE A 173 5.25 24.07 -74.25
C ILE A 173 5.69 22.61 -74.32
N ARG A 174 5.05 21.76 -73.50
CA ARG A 174 5.34 20.34 -73.43
C ARG A 174 5.12 19.66 -74.78
N ASN A 175 6.17 19.07 -75.35
CA ASN A 175 6.12 18.32 -76.61
C ASN A 175 6.96 17.04 -76.52
N ARG A 176 6.28 15.90 -76.28
CA ARG A 176 6.93 14.59 -76.08
C ARG A 176 7.52 14.02 -77.37
N GLU A 177 6.93 14.31 -78.52
CA GLU A 177 7.39 13.78 -79.81
C GLU A 177 8.71 14.45 -80.22
N GLU A 178 8.77 15.77 -80.10
CA GLU A 178 10.00 16.53 -80.38
C GLU A 178 11.09 16.21 -79.36
N ALA A 179 10.74 16.06 -78.08
CA ALA A 179 11.67 15.59 -77.06
C ALA A 179 12.31 14.25 -77.42
N LEU A 180 11.53 13.29 -77.90
CA LEU A 180 12.04 11.97 -78.29
C LEU A 180 13.02 12.04 -79.47
N LEU A 181 12.81 12.95 -80.41
CA LEU A 181 13.76 13.21 -81.50
C LEU A 181 15.08 13.77 -80.98
N TRP A 182 15.05 14.71 -80.04
CA TRP A 182 16.26 15.26 -79.42
C TRP A 182 16.97 14.23 -78.52
N TYR A 183 16.24 13.40 -77.77
CA TYR A 183 16.82 12.27 -77.04
C TYR A 183 17.54 11.30 -77.98
N LYS A 184 16.96 10.97 -79.15
CA LYS A 184 17.63 10.15 -80.17
C LYS A 184 18.89 10.80 -80.71
N LYS A 185 18.90 12.12 -80.96
CA LYS A 185 20.09 12.86 -81.41
C LYS A 185 21.21 12.80 -80.38
N ALA A 186 20.90 13.07 -79.10
CA ALA A 186 21.86 12.99 -78.01
C ALA A 186 22.37 11.55 -77.81
N ALA A 187 21.47 10.56 -77.88
CA ALA A 187 21.82 9.15 -77.75
C ALA A 187 22.71 8.64 -78.89
N ASN A 188 22.49 9.08 -80.13
CA ASN A 188 23.35 8.72 -81.27
C ASN A 188 24.78 9.25 -81.10
N LYS A 189 24.95 10.40 -80.44
CA LYS A 189 26.25 10.97 -80.09
C LYS A 189 26.86 10.40 -78.79
N GLY A 190 26.18 9.46 -78.12
CA GLY A 190 26.70 8.78 -76.95
C GLY A 190 26.35 9.39 -75.59
N HIS A 191 25.30 10.22 -75.48
CA HIS A 191 24.88 10.75 -74.17
C HIS A 191 24.28 9.64 -73.28
N PRO A 192 24.90 9.26 -72.14
CA PRO A 192 24.52 8.07 -71.38
C PRO A 192 23.08 8.11 -70.84
N VAL A 193 22.68 9.26 -70.28
CA VAL A 193 21.34 9.44 -69.71
C VAL A 193 20.28 9.44 -70.82
N ALA A 194 20.58 9.95 -72.00
CA ALA A 194 19.63 9.96 -73.12
C ALA A 194 19.38 8.54 -73.66
N ILE A 195 20.45 7.73 -73.75
CA ILE A 195 20.36 6.31 -74.11
C ILE A 195 19.52 5.56 -73.07
N TYR A 196 19.74 5.82 -71.78
CA TYR A 196 18.93 5.26 -70.69
C TYR A 196 17.45 5.66 -70.78
N THR A 197 17.15 6.94 -71.01
CA THR A 197 15.76 7.43 -71.18
C THR A 197 15.06 6.75 -72.36
N LEU A 198 15.78 6.49 -73.46
CA LEU A 198 15.24 5.70 -74.57
C LEU A 198 14.99 4.24 -74.17
N GLY A 199 15.88 3.65 -73.37
CA GLY A 199 15.67 2.32 -72.77
C GLY A 199 14.38 2.26 -71.94
N LEU A 200 14.14 3.24 -71.05
CA LEU A 200 12.90 3.36 -70.28
C LEU A 200 11.67 3.56 -71.17
N HIS A 201 11.78 4.35 -72.24
CA HIS A 201 10.70 4.54 -73.20
C HIS A 201 10.32 3.21 -73.89
N PHE A 202 11.33 2.42 -74.31
CA PHE A 202 11.09 1.10 -74.87
C PHE A 202 10.53 0.10 -73.85
N LEU A 203 10.94 0.20 -72.58
CA LEU A 203 10.45 -0.66 -71.50
C LEU A 203 8.98 -0.40 -71.15
N HIS A 204 8.61 0.85 -70.91
CA HIS A 204 7.27 1.19 -70.38
C HIS A 204 6.25 1.54 -71.45
N ASN A 205 6.61 2.38 -72.44
CA ASN A 205 5.66 2.89 -73.43
C ASN A 205 5.50 1.93 -74.60
N VAL A 206 6.62 1.47 -75.18
CA VAL A 206 6.61 0.55 -76.33
C VAL A 206 6.52 -0.91 -75.90
N ARG A 207 6.86 -1.22 -74.63
CA ARG A 207 6.88 -2.56 -74.04
C ARG A 207 7.73 -3.58 -74.82
N ASN A 208 8.88 -3.15 -75.33
CA ASN A 208 9.85 -3.98 -76.03
C ASN A 208 11.10 -4.20 -75.16
N LEU A 209 11.12 -5.32 -74.42
CA LEU A 209 12.19 -5.68 -73.49
C LEU A 209 13.56 -5.82 -74.19
N ASN A 210 13.62 -6.51 -75.32
CA ASN A 210 14.89 -6.74 -76.03
C ASN A 210 15.54 -5.42 -76.48
N LYS A 211 14.75 -4.49 -77.04
CA LYS A 211 15.27 -3.16 -77.38
C LYS A 211 15.64 -2.36 -76.13
N ALA A 212 14.86 -2.42 -75.07
CA ALA A 212 15.20 -1.74 -73.82
C ALA A 212 16.55 -2.23 -73.27
N MET A 213 16.79 -3.55 -73.26
CA MET A 213 18.05 -4.15 -72.84
C MET A 213 19.24 -3.66 -73.67
N THR A 214 19.14 -3.60 -75.00
CA THR A 214 20.26 -3.12 -75.84
C THR A 214 20.60 -1.65 -75.58
N TYR A 215 19.59 -0.80 -75.33
CA TYR A 215 19.82 0.58 -74.90
C TYR A 215 20.44 0.64 -73.49
N PHE A 216 19.96 -0.16 -72.54
CA PHE A 216 20.55 -0.20 -71.21
C PHE A 216 22.00 -0.72 -71.22
N GLU A 217 22.32 -1.77 -72.00
CA GLU A 217 23.70 -2.28 -72.18
C GLU A 217 24.60 -1.19 -72.72
N ARG A 218 24.17 -0.51 -73.78
CA ARG A 218 24.93 0.60 -74.37
C ARG A 218 25.15 1.76 -73.38
N ALA A 219 24.16 2.09 -72.56
CA ALA A 219 24.32 3.10 -71.51
C ALA A 219 25.21 2.62 -70.35
N ALA A 220 25.13 1.34 -70.00
CA ALA A 220 25.96 0.71 -68.98
C ALA A 220 27.45 0.64 -69.40
N ASP A 221 27.74 0.36 -70.67
CA ASP A 221 29.10 0.39 -71.23
C ASP A 221 29.70 1.79 -71.19
N LEU A 222 28.87 2.83 -71.33
CA LEU A 222 29.26 4.23 -71.13
C LEU A 222 29.33 4.63 -69.65
N GLY A 223 28.99 3.71 -68.75
CA GLY A 223 29.17 3.87 -67.33
C GLY A 223 27.97 4.32 -66.52
N HIS A 224 26.77 4.35 -67.11
CA HIS A 224 25.54 4.76 -66.44
C HIS A 224 25.08 3.71 -65.41
N THR A 225 25.11 4.05 -64.13
CA THR A 225 24.89 3.14 -63.00
C THR A 225 23.46 2.62 -62.90
N GLU A 226 22.46 3.45 -63.18
CA GLU A 226 21.05 3.10 -63.15
C GLU A 226 20.71 2.14 -64.30
N SER A 227 21.43 2.22 -65.42
CA SER A 227 21.27 1.24 -66.50
C SER A 227 21.81 -0.13 -66.10
N MET A 228 22.94 -0.18 -65.40
CA MET A 228 23.52 -1.42 -64.87
C MET A 228 22.57 -2.08 -63.87
N GLU A 229 21.95 -1.29 -62.99
CA GLU A 229 20.94 -1.79 -62.06
C GLU A 229 19.69 -2.29 -62.76
N ARG A 230 19.13 -1.53 -63.71
CA ARG A 230 17.95 -1.99 -64.48
C ARG A 230 18.21 -3.25 -65.29
N LEU A 231 19.41 -3.40 -65.85
CA LEU A 231 19.80 -4.66 -66.49
C LEU A 231 19.81 -5.83 -65.50
N ALA A 232 20.41 -5.62 -64.32
CA ALA A 232 20.44 -6.63 -63.29
C ALA A 232 19.03 -7.02 -62.83
N GLU A 233 18.13 -6.06 -62.63
CA GLU A 233 16.72 -6.32 -62.30
C GLU A 233 16.02 -7.14 -63.39
N ILE A 234 16.21 -6.79 -64.67
CA ILE A 234 15.62 -7.53 -65.80
C ILE A 234 16.13 -8.97 -65.84
N TYR A 235 17.43 -9.19 -65.65
CA TYR A 235 17.99 -10.54 -65.58
C TYR A 235 17.44 -11.32 -64.37
N LEU A 236 17.29 -10.69 -63.19
CA LEU A 236 16.72 -11.30 -61.99
C LEU A 236 15.22 -11.63 -62.14
N MET A 237 14.45 -10.79 -62.81
CA MET A 237 13.04 -11.05 -63.11
C MET A 237 12.84 -12.23 -64.06
N ASP A 238 13.68 -12.35 -65.09
CA ASP A 238 13.62 -13.49 -66.01
C ASP A 238 14.06 -14.81 -65.35
N ILE A 239 14.92 -14.76 -64.32
CA ILE A 239 15.29 -15.92 -63.50
C ILE A 239 14.12 -16.42 -62.64
N ALA A 240 13.19 -15.55 -62.24
CA ALA A 240 12.03 -15.90 -61.42
C ALA A 240 10.89 -16.59 -62.20
N ARG A 241 11.01 -16.73 -63.53
CA ARG A 241 10.04 -17.49 -64.33
C ARG A 241 10.22 -18.99 -64.09
N PRO A 242 9.14 -19.77 -63.85
CA PRO A 242 9.24 -21.20 -63.64
C PRO A 242 9.74 -21.89 -64.92
N ILE A 243 10.86 -22.60 -64.80
CA ILE A 243 11.44 -23.44 -65.87
C ILE A 243 10.98 -24.88 -65.61
N SER A 244 10.58 -25.61 -66.65
CA SER A 244 10.29 -27.04 -66.52
C SER A 244 11.57 -27.79 -66.12
N SER A 245 11.46 -28.72 -65.17
CA SER A 245 12.60 -29.41 -64.52
C SER A 245 13.48 -30.25 -65.47
N LEU A 246 13.12 -30.35 -66.75
CA LEU A 246 13.76 -31.23 -67.74
C LEU A 246 14.68 -30.51 -68.75
N ASP A 247 14.70 -29.19 -68.82
CA ASP A 247 15.50 -28.48 -69.83
C ASP A 247 16.90 -28.05 -69.33
N ARG A 248 17.92 -28.88 -69.60
CA ARG A 248 19.33 -28.61 -69.27
C ARG A 248 19.87 -27.36 -69.96
N ALA A 249 19.35 -26.99 -71.14
CA ALA A 249 19.77 -25.79 -71.85
C ALA A 249 19.21 -24.53 -71.20
N ALA A 250 17.95 -24.57 -70.75
CA ALA A 250 17.33 -23.48 -69.98
C ALA A 250 18.06 -23.23 -68.65
N LYS A 251 18.47 -24.30 -67.94
CA LYS A 251 19.24 -24.19 -66.69
C LYS A 251 20.62 -23.53 -66.90
N ARG A 252 21.36 -23.90 -67.96
CA ARG A 252 22.63 -23.24 -68.32
C ARG A 252 22.44 -21.77 -68.71
N ALA A 253 21.36 -21.45 -69.44
CA ALA A 253 21.04 -20.07 -69.80
C ALA A 253 20.67 -19.23 -68.56
N GLN A 254 19.96 -19.82 -67.59
CA GLN A 254 19.64 -19.18 -66.31
C GLN A 254 20.90 -18.93 -65.47
N GLU A 255 21.80 -19.91 -65.34
CA GLU A 255 23.09 -19.75 -64.67
C GLU A 255 23.93 -18.63 -65.29
N GLN A 256 23.95 -18.54 -66.63
CA GLN A 256 24.67 -17.48 -67.33
C GLN A 256 24.05 -16.09 -67.07
N ARG A 257 22.72 -15.99 -67.01
CA ARG A 257 22.01 -14.75 -66.66
C ARG A 257 22.23 -14.35 -65.21
N CYS A 258 22.27 -15.31 -64.28
CA CYS A 258 22.64 -15.06 -62.88
C CYS A 258 24.05 -14.43 -62.80
N LYS A 259 25.02 -15.01 -63.54
CA LYS A 259 26.38 -14.46 -63.60
C LYS A 259 26.43 -13.05 -64.19
N GLN A 260 25.62 -12.77 -65.21
CA GLN A 260 25.51 -11.44 -65.82
C GLN A 260 24.86 -10.43 -64.85
N ALA A 261 23.77 -10.80 -64.18
CA ALA A 261 23.12 -9.95 -63.17
C ALA A 261 24.08 -9.59 -62.04
N LEU A 262 24.81 -10.58 -61.51
CA LEU A 262 25.82 -10.39 -60.48
C LEU A 262 26.96 -9.48 -60.95
N ALA A 263 27.43 -9.66 -62.18
CA ALA A 263 28.48 -8.81 -62.75
C ALA A 263 28.04 -7.34 -62.85
N TRP A 264 26.80 -7.09 -63.28
CA TRP A 264 26.25 -5.74 -63.37
C TRP A 264 25.99 -5.10 -61.99
N ILE A 265 25.46 -5.85 -61.02
CA ILE A 265 25.28 -5.40 -59.64
C ILE A 265 26.62 -5.01 -59.02
N LYS A 266 27.65 -5.85 -59.18
CA LYS A 266 29.00 -5.56 -58.67
C LYS A 266 29.57 -4.29 -59.28
N ARG A 267 29.53 -4.16 -60.61
CA ARG A 267 30.00 -2.94 -61.32
C ARG A 267 29.26 -1.68 -60.88
N ALA A 268 27.95 -1.76 -60.68
CA ALA A 268 27.15 -0.63 -60.22
C ALA A 268 27.45 -0.27 -58.76
N ALA A 269 27.64 -1.28 -57.89
CA ALA A 269 27.98 -1.09 -56.48
C ALA A 269 29.38 -0.49 -56.29
N GLU A 270 30.37 -0.95 -57.07
CA GLU A 270 31.74 -0.40 -57.11
C GLU A 270 31.76 1.08 -57.53
N ARG A 271 30.76 1.51 -58.32
CA ARG A 271 30.57 2.91 -58.74
C ARG A 271 29.72 3.73 -57.78
N GLY A 272 29.32 3.16 -56.64
CA GLY A 272 28.62 3.88 -55.58
C GLY A 272 27.10 3.84 -55.63
N HIS A 273 26.47 3.07 -56.55
CA HIS A 273 25.01 3.09 -56.68
C HIS A 273 24.30 2.44 -55.47
N ARG A 274 23.52 3.21 -54.70
CA ARG A 274 22.92 2.74 -53.42
C ARG A 274 22.14 1.43 -53.53
N VAL A 275 21.29 1.30 -54.56
CA VAL A 275 20.42 0.13 -54.70
C VAL A 275 21.25 -1.10 -55.05
N ALA A 276 22.29 -0.94 -55.88
CA ALA A 276 23.19 -2.03 -56.23
C ALA A 276 24.04 -2.46 -55.03
N GLN A 277 24.52 -1.52 -54.21
CA GLN A 277 25.21 -1.83 -52.95
C GLN A 277 24.31 -2.63 -52.01
N ARG A 278 23.05 -2.22 -51.85
CA ARG A 278 22.06 -2.97 -51.05
C ARG A 278 21.82 -4.38 -51.61
N GLU A 279 21.56 -4.52 -52.91
CA GLU A 279 21.31 -5.85 -53.50
C GLU A 279 22.57 -6.74 -53.41
N LEU A 280 23.77 -6.19 -53.59
CA LEU A 280 25.02 -6.93 -53.39
C LEU A 280 25.19 -7.37 -51.93
N GLY A 281 24.83 -6.53 -50.97
CA GLY A 281 24.84 -6.88 -49.55
C GLY A 281 23.91 -8.06 -49.25
N LYS A 282 22.67 -8.05 -49.78
CA LYS A 282 21.73 -9.18 -49.64
C LYS A 282 22.24 -10.47 -50.27
N LEU A 283 22.99 -10.38 -51.36
CA LEU A 283 23.58 -11.55 -52.02
C LEU A 283 24.70 -12.16 -51.16
N HIS A 284 25.52 -11.33 -50.52
CA HIS A 284 26.53 -11.78 -49.54
C HIS A 284 25.90 -12.34 -48.27
N ASP A 285 24.77 -11.81 -47.82
CA ASP A 285 24.03 -12.30 -46.64
C ASP A 285 23.40 -13.69 -46.86
N ARG A 286 22.97 -14.00 -48.10
CA ARG A 286 22.27 -15.25 -48.44
C ARG A 286 23.11 -16.30 -49.19
N ALA A 287 24.41 -16.05 -49.35
CA ALA A 287 25.32 -16.87 -50.15
C ALA A 287 24.85 -17.12 -51.62
N LEU A 288 24.13 -16.19 -52.22
CA LEU A 288 23.53 -16.35 -53.56
C LEU A 288 24.51 -15.94 -54.66
N GLY A 289 25.33 -16.89 -55.13
CA GLY A 289 26.30 -16.69 -56.22
C GLY A 289 27.55 -15.90 -55.83
N VAL A 290 27.67 -15.52 -54.55
CA VAL A 290 28.85 -14.99 -53.88
C VAL A 290 29.02 -15.70 -52.53
N PRO A 291 30.25 -15.85 -52.01
CA PRO A 291 30.45 -16.45 -50.69
C PRO A 291 29.76 -15.62 -49.60
N GLU A 292 29.25 -16.33 -48.60
CA GLU A 292 28.64 -15.75 -47.41
C GLU A 292 29.66 -14.89 -46.66
N ASP A 293 29.31 -13.62 -46.42
CA ASP A 293 30.18 -12.67 -45.74
C ASP A 293 29.35 -11.55 -45.12
N HIS A 294 28.87 -11.77 -43.89
CA HIS A 294 28.07 -10.77 -43.16
C HIS A 294 28.83 -9.46 -42.93
N ARG A 295 30.17 -9.48 -42.84
CA ARG A 295 30.95 -8.26 -42.65
C ARG A 295 30.95 -7.40 -43.90
N LYS A 296 31.15 -8.00 -45.08
CA LYS A 296 31.00 -7.30 -46.35
C LYS A 296 29.56 -6.85 -46.60
N ALA A 297 28.56 -7.65 -46.23
CA ALA A 297 27.17 -7.25 -46.33
C ALA A 297 26.88 -6.00 -45.47
N PHE A 298 27.38 -5.97 -44.23
CA PHE A 298 27.27 -4.81 -43.34
C PHE A 298 27.94 -3.55 -43.93
N GLU A 299 29.15 -3.66 -44.48
CA GLU A 299 29.84 -2.54 -45.14
C GLU A 299 29.04 -2.00 -46.34
N LEU A 300 28.52 -2.89 -47.18
CA LEU A 300 27.70 -2.53 -48.34
C LEU A 300 26.36 -1.88 -47.93
N PHE A 301 25.70 -2.38 -46.89
CA PHE A 301 24.50 -1.76 -46.33
C PHE A 301 24.80 -0.40 -45.72
N SER A 302 25.96 -0.24 -45.06
CA SER A 302 26.41 1.05 -44.50
C SER A 302 26.61 2.10 -45.58
N CYS A 303 27.25 1.73 -46.70
CA CYS A 303 27.41 2.61 -47.86
C CYS A 303 26.06 3.02 -48.48
N ALA A 304 25.11 2.08 -48.60
CA ALA A 304 23.77 2.38 -49.10
C ALA A 304 22.95 3.25 -48.12
N ALA A 305 23.12 3.03 -46.81
CA ALA A 305 22.45 3.78 -45.75
C ALA A 305 22.93 5.24 -45.65
N GLN A 306 24.22 5.51 -45.92
CA GLN A 306 24.74 6.88 -46.04
C GLN A 306 24.04 7.67 -47.15
N GLN A 307 23.55 6.98 -48.18
CA GLN A 307 22.75 7.55 -49.28
C GLN A 307 21.23 7.53 -49.00
N ASN A 308 20.83 7.39 -47.73
CA ASN A 308 19.45 7.33 -47.27
C ASN A 308 18.59 6.22 -47.92
N ASP A 309 19.19 5.06 -48.25
CA ASP A 309 18.42 3.87 -48.63
C ASP A 309 17.66 3.32 -47.41
N THR A 310 16.34 3.47 -47.43
CA THR A 310 15.45 3.07 -46.32
C THR A 310 15.48 1.57 -46.00
N VAL A 311 15.71 0.73 -47.01
CA VAL A 311 15.76 -0.73 -46.86
C VAL A 311 17.11 -1.16 -46.29
N ALA A 312 18.21 -0.54 -46.72
CA ALA A 312 19.53 -0.77 -46.15
C ALA A 312 19.61 -0.33 -44.68
N ILE A 313 19.03 0.84 -44.34
CA ILE A 313 18.95 1.29 -42.94
C ILE A 313 18.14 0.29 -42.09
N LEU A 314 17.02 -0.22 -42.61
CA LEU A 314 16.25 -1.26 -41.94
C LEU A 314 17.08 -2.54 -41.72
N LEU A 315 17.82 -2.99 -42.73
CA LEU A 315 18.69 -4.17 -42.63
C LEU A 315 19.83 -3.97 -41.63
N LEU A 316 20.43 -2.77 -41.56
CA LEU A 316 21.42 -2.45 -40.54
C LEU A 316 20.85 -2.53 -39.13
N GLY A 317 19.61 -2.09 -38.92
CA GLY A 317 18.92 -2.27 -37.64
C GLY A 317 18.84 -3.75 -37.23
N SER A 318 18.51 -4.63 -38.19
CA SER A 318 18.47 -6.09 -37.96
C SER A 318 19.85 -6.69 -37.65
N TYR A 319 20.91 -6.18 -38.30
CA TYR A 319 22.29 -6.61 -38.05
C TYR A 319 22.74 -6.27 -36.63
N TYR A 320 22.43 -5.06 -36.15
CA TYR A 320 22.70 -4.67 -34.77
C TYR A 320 21.83 -5.41 -33.76
N GLU A 321 20.55 -5.71 -34.07
CA GLU A 321 19.65 -6.45 -33.18
C GLU A 321 20.13 -7.89 -32.91
N HIS A 322 20.64 -8.57 -33.93
CA HIS A 322 21.02 -9.99 -33.85
C HIS A 322 22.54 -10.21 -33.73
N GLY A 323 23.36 -9.15 -33.82
CA GLY A 323 24.82 -9.27 -33.78
C GLY A 323 25.42 -9.96 -35.01
N GLN A 324 24.83 -9.76 -36.20
CA GLN A 324 25.30 -10.39 -37.43
C GLN A 324 26.47 -9.59 -38.03
N GLY A 325 27.69 -10.13 -37.99
CA GLY A 325 28.88 -9.46 -38.52
C GLY A 325 29.37 -8.23 -37.71
N VAL A 326 28.64 -7.84 -36.67
CA VAL A 326 28.93 -6.76 -35.71
C VAL A 326 28.48 -7.17 -34.31
N PRO A 327 29.04 -6.59 -33.22
CA PRO A 327 28.52 -6.82 -31.87
C PRO A 327 27.04 -6.43 -31.77
N GLN A 328 26.28 -7.22 -31.02
CA GLN A 328 24.87 -6.93 -30.75
C GLN A 328 24.73 -5.59 -30.00
N ASP A 329 23.89 -4.69 -30.53
CA ASP A 329 23.62 -3.37 -29.95
C ASP A 329 22.16 -2.98 -30.21
N VAL A 330 21.34 -3.18 -29.19
CA VAL A 330 19.90 -2.92 -29.25
C VAL A 330 19.58 -1.43 -29.42
N HIS A 331 20.38 -0.55 -28.84
CA HIS A 331 20.17 0.90 -28.94
C HIS A 331 20.41 1.40 -30.36
N ARG A 332 21.52 0.99 -30.99
CA ARG A 332 21.78 1.30 -32.40
C ARG A 332 20.74 0.70 -33.33
N ALA A 333 20.28 -0.51 -33.04
CA ALA A 333 19.20 -1.14 -33.80
C ALA A 333 17.93 -0.27 -33.81
N LEU A 334 17.51 0.23 -32.64
CA LEU A 334 16.38 1.15 -32.51
C LEU A 334 16.60 2.46 -33.28
N GLU A 335 17.77 3.08 -33.16
CA GLU A 335 18.09 4.31 -33.89
C GLU A 335 17.96 4.12 -35.41
N HIS A 336 18.47 3.00 -35.94
CA HIS A 336 18.35 2.68 -37.35
C HIS A 336 16.90 2.40 -37.76
N TYR A 337 16.13 1.64 -36.97
CA TYR A 337 14.71 1.43 -37.27
C TYR A 337 13.90 2.72 -37.25
N LEU A 338 14.09 3.59 -36.25
CA LEU A 338 13.40 4.89 -36.19
C LEU A 338 13.82 5.82 -37.32
N ARG A 339 15.11 5.83 -37.68
CA ARG A 339 15.60 6.59 -38.84
C ARG A 339 14.96 6.08 -40.13
N ALA A 340 14.90 4.77 -40.35
CA ALA A 340 14.24 4.19 -41.51
C ALA A 340 12.74 4.54 -41.56
N ALA A 341 12.05 4.55 -40.41
CA ALA A 341 10.65 4.95 -40.32
C ALA A 341 10.45 6.44 -40.68
N SER A 342 11.30 7.33 -40.17
CA SER A 342 11.25 8.77 -40.48
C SER A 342 11.46 9.07 -41.98
N LEU A 343 12.21 8.21 -42.67
CA LEU A 343 12.45 8.28 -44.12
C LEU A 343 11.35 7.59 -44.94
N GLY A 344 10.27 7.11 -44.31
CA GLY A 344 9.09 6.55 -44.98
C GLY A 344 9.14 5.04 -45.26
N SER A 345 10.04 4.29 -44.61
CA SER A 345 10.10 2.83 -44.72
C SER A 345 8.83 2.17 -44.16
N GLU A 346 8.20 1.31 -44.97
CA GLU A 346 6.94 0.65 -44.63
C GLU A 346 7.04 -0.21 -43.36
N ARG A 347 8.10 -1.02 -43.25
CA ARG A 347 8.22 -2.05 -42.19
C ARG A 347 9.00 -1.59 -40.96
N ALA A 348 9.59 -0.39 -41.00
CA ALA A 348 10.50 0.06 -39.97
C ALA A 348 9.83 0.32 -38.62
N SER A 349 8.65 0.95 -38.61
CA SER A 349 7.88 1.13 -37.37
C SER A 349 7.46 -0.21 -36.77
N PHE A 350 7.12 -1.21 -37.60
CA PHE A 350 6.80 -2.55 -37.10
C PHE A 350 8.02 -3.22 -36.44
N ALA A 351 9.19 -3.15 -37.07
CA ALA A 351 10.43 -3.70 -36.51
C ALA A 351 10.85 -2.99 -35.20
N ALA A 352 10.73 -1.66 -35.15
CA ALA A 352 10.92 -0.89 -33.91
C ALA A 352 9.94 -1.32 -32.81
N GLY A 353 8.66 -1.51 -33.15
CA GLY A 353 7.64 -1.99 -32.22
C GLY A 353 7.94 -3.37 -31.65
N GLN A 354 8.43 -4.31 -32.47
CA GLN A 354 8.87 -5.63 -32.03
C GLN A 354 10.05 -5.55 -31.06
N LEU A 355 11.02 -4.68 -31.32
CA LEU A 355 12.17 -4.52 -30.46
C LEU A 355 11.80 -3.87 -29.12
N TYR A 356 10.95 -2.83 -29.13
CA TYR A 356 10.42 -2.24 -27.90
C TYR A 356 9.60 -3.25 -27.08
N HIS A 357 8.82 -4.13 -27.74
CA HIS A 357 8.09 -5.20 -27.07
C HIS A 357 9.02 -6.17 -26.34
N LYS A 358 10.11 -6.62 -26.98
CA LYS A 358 11.13 -7.50 -26.37
C LYS A 358 11.83 -6.84 -25.16
N LEU A 359 11.91 -5.51 -25.14
CA LEU A 359 12.51 -4.73 -24.04
C LEU A 359 11.51 -4.38 -22.93
N HIS A 360 10.29 -4.92 -22.97
CA HIS A 360 9.20 -4.59 -22.03
C HIS A 360 8.84 -3.09 -21.99
N ARG A 361 9.17 -2.35 -23.07
CA ARG A 361 8.85 -0.93 -23.27
C ARG A 361 7.54 -0.78 -24.04
N PHE A 362 6.43 -1.13 -23.37
CA PHE A 362 5.12 -1.30 -24.02
C PHE A 362 4.53 0.00 -24.58
N GLN A 363 4.77 1.15 -23.92
CA GLN A 363 4.28 2.45 -24.37
C GLN A 363 4.89 2.84 -25.73
N GLU A 364 6.20 2.70 -25.89
CA GLU A 364 6.89 3.01 -27.14
C GLU A 364 6.55 1.99 -28.22
N ALA A 365 6.43 0.71 -27.86
CA ALA A 365 5.97 -0.32 -28.78
C ALA A 365 4.57 -0.01 -29.34
N TYR A 366 3.63 0.45 -28.49
CA TYR A 366 2.27 0.83 -28.90
C TYR A 366 2.29 1.91 -29.97
N VAL A 367 3.05 2.99 -29.75
CA VAL A 367 3.16 4.11 -30.70
C VAL A 367 3.66 3.62 -32.06
N GLN A 368 4.68 2.77 -32.07
CA GLN A 368 5.25 2.26 -33.32
C GLN A 368 4.33 1.27 -34.05
N TYR A 369 3.66 0.36 -33.32
CA TYR A 369 2.67 -0.53 -33.92
C TYR A 369 1.47 0.22 -34.48
N LYS A 370 1.03 1.31 -33.83
CA LYS A 370 -0.04 2.17 -34.33
C LYS A 370 0.31 2.86 -35.64
N ILE A 371 1.54 3.35 -35.78
CA ILE A 371 2.05 3.90 -37.05
C ILE A 371 1.99 2.83 -38.14
N ALA A 372 2.48 1.61 -37.84
CA ALA A 372 2.47 0.49 -38.79
C ALA A 372 1.04 0.03 -39.16
N ALA A 373 0.11 0.05 -38.20
CA ALA A 373 -1.28 -0.35 -38.39
C ALA A 373 -2.06 0.63 -39.29
N LYS A 374 -1.74 1.94 -39.21
CA LYS A 374 -2.36 2.99 -40.04
C LYS A 374 -1.78 3.07 -41.46
N ASP A 375 -0.63 2.44 -41.75
CA ASP A 375 -0.05 2.46 -43.09
C ASP A 375 -0.90 1.62 -44.07
N LYS A 376 -1.52 2.31 -45.05
CA LYS A 376 -2.36 1.70 -46.08
C LYS A 376 -1.64 0.62 -46.90
N ARG A 377 -0.32 0.74 -47.05
CA ARG A 377 0.51 -0.20 -47.82
C ARG A 377 0.64 -1.55 -47.12
N LEU A 378 0.58 -1.55 -45.79
CA LEU A 378 0.69 -2.76 -44.97
C LEU A 378 -0.66 -3.41 -44.65
N ARG A 379 -1.80 -2.76 -44.90
CA ARG A 379 -3.13 -3.19 -44.40
C ARG A 379 -3.45 -4.67 -44.66
N GLY A 380 -3.19 -5.17 -45.87
CA GLY A 380 -3.43 -6.58 -46.24
C GLY A 380 -2.27 -7.54 -45.94
N SER A 381 -1.10 -7.01 -45.57
CA SER A 381 0.08 -7.82 -45.25
C SER A 381 -0.04 -8.46 -43.86
N VAL A 382 0.65 -9.58 -43.65
CA VAL A 382 0.77 -10.19 -42.31
C VAL A 382 1.30 -9.18 -41.30
N THR A 383 2.29 -8.36 -41.68
CA THR A 383 2.85 -7.31 -40.79
C THR A 383 1.81 -6.27 -40.36
N GLY A 384 0.91 -5.83 -41.24
CA GLY A 384 -0.14 -4.88 -40.89
C GLY A 384 -1.27 -5.52 -40.08
N LYS A 385 -1.61 -6.79 -40.35
CA LYS A 385 -2.56 -7.57 -39.53
C LYS A 385 -2.00 -7.78 -38.12
N THR A 386 -0.73 -8.17 -37.98
CA THR A 386 -0.04 -8.32 -36.69
C THR A 386 0.08 -6.99 -35.94
N ALA A 387 0.38 -5.88 -36.63
CA ALA A 387 0.42 -4.57 -35.99
C ALA A 387 -0.95 -4.17 -35.38
N ARG A 388 -2.05 -4.37 -36.12
CA ARG A 388 -3.41 -4.16 -35.61
C ARG A 388 -3.73 -5.06 -34.41
N LEU A 389 -3.34 -6.34 -34.48
CA LEU A 389 -3.51 -7.26 -33.36
C LEU A 389 -2.77 -6.79 -32.09
N MET A 390 -1.53 -6.32 -32.23
CA MET A 390 -0.73 -5.83 -31.10
C MET A 390 -1.29 -4.54 -30.51
N VAL A 391 -1.77 -3.62 -31.36
CA VAL A 391 -2.48 -2.40 -30.92
C VAL A 391 -3.70 -2.77 -30.09
N ALA A 392 -4.58 -3.64 -30.61
CA ALA A 392 -5.77 -4.08 -29.90
C ALA A 392 -5.41 -4.74 -28.56
N ARG A 393 -4.43 -5.65 -28.55
CA ARG A 393 -3.98 -6.36 -27.35
C ARG A 393 -3.48 -5.41 -26.25
N TYR A 394 -2.70 -4.39 -26.61
CA TYR A 394 -2.16 -3.43 -25.64
C TYR A 394 -3.23 -2.57 -24.98
N VAL A 395 -4.26 -2.16 -25.75
CA VAL A 395 -5.40 -1.41 -25.23
C VAL A 395 -6.28 -2.29 -24.33
N LEU A 396 -6.58 -3.52 -24.78
CA LEU A 396 -7.45 -4.46 -24.06
C LEU A 396 -6.86 -4.89 -22.71
N LEU A 397 -5.55 -5.18 -22.66
CA LEU A 397 -4.82 -5.59 -21.46
C LEU A 397 -4.33 -4.41 -20.59
N ALA A 398 -4.69 -3.16 -20.95
CA ALA A 398 -4.26 -1.95 -20.24
C ALA A 398 -2.74 -1.85 -20.02
N MET A 399 -1.93 -2.35 -20.97
CA MET A 399 -0.46 -2.30 -20.91
C MET A 399 0.12 -0.89 -21.13
N VAL A 400 -0.73 0.06 -21.51
CA VAL A 400 -0.38 1.41 -21.97
C VAL A 400 -1.19 2.40 -21.16
N SER A 401 -0.55 3.47 -20.70
CA SER A 401 -1.23 4.55 -19.97
C SER A 401 -1.94 5.46 -20.96
N ASN A 402 -3.24 5.71 -20.74
CA ASN A 402 -4.09 6.58 -21.56
C ASN A 402 -4.03 6.28 -23.07
N PRO A 403 -4.48 5.10 -23.53
CA PRO A 403 -4.60 4.83 -24.95
C PRO A 403 -5.61 5.79 -25.61
N GLU A 404 -5.35 6.19 -26.85
CA GLU A 404 -6.30 7.02 -27.62
C GLU A 404 -7.54 6.23 -28.06
N GLU A 405 -7.37 4.92 -28.28
CA GLU A 405 -8.45 4.02 -28.68
C GLU A 405 -9.15 3.46 -27.42
N SER A 406 -10.48 3.37 -27.47
CA SER A 406 -11.27 2.74 -26.39
C SER A 406 -11.14 1.21 -26.42
N LYS A 407 -11.51 0.54 -25.32
CA LYS A 407 -11.51 -0.94 -25.28
C LYS A 407 -12.51 -1.53 -26.27
N GLU A 408 -13.62 -0.83 -26.51
CA GLU A 408 -14.62 -1.18 -27.51
C GLU A 408 -14.06 -1.09 -28.93
N GLU A 409 -13.36 0.00 -29.28
CA GLU A 409 -12.70 0.17 -30.58
C GLU A 409 -11.59 -0.87 -30.80
N ALA A 410 -10.84 -1.21 -29.76
CA ALA A 410 -9.83 -2.26 -29.81
C ALA A 410 -10.45 -3.65 -30.05
N PHE A 411 -11.60 -3.94 -29.40
CA PHE A 411 -12.36 -5.15 -29.64
C PHE A 411 -12.92 -5.20 -31.07
N GLU A 412 -13.45 -4.10 -31.60
CA GLU A 412 -13.92 -4.02 -32.99
C GLU A 412 -12.77 -4.25 -33.99
N MET A 413 -11.59 -3.66 -33.75
CA MET A 413 -10.41 -3.89 -34.59
C MET A 413 -10.02 -5.37 -34.61
N LEU A 414 -10.12 -6.05 -33.47
CA LEU A 414 -9.85 -7.47 -33.35
C LEU A 414 -10.95 -8.31 -34.01
N HIS A 415 -12.21 -7.94 -33.85
CA HIS A 415 -13.35 -8.57 -34.51
C HIS A 415 -13.25 -8.48 -36.05
N ASP A 416 -12.80 -7.35 -36.58
CA ASP A 416 -12.52 -7.15 -38.00
C ASP A 416 -11.38 -8.07 -38.49
N LEU A 417 -10.33 -8.26 -37.69
CA LEU A 417 -9.23 -9.18 -38.03
C LEU A 417 -9.71 -10.63 -38.12
N VAL A 418 -10.65 -11.02 -37.27
CA VAL A 418 -11.23 -12.36 -37.22
C VAL A 418 -12.19 -12.60 -38.39
N LEU A 419 -13.17 -11.71 -38.60
CA LEU A 419 -14.25 -11.94 -39.56
C LEU A 419 -13.91 -11.55 -41.00
N LYS A 420 -13.20 -10.43 -41.22
CA LYS A 420 -12.91 -9.93 -42.57
C LYS A 420 -11.58 -10.46 -43.09
N ASP A 421 -10.57 -10.50 -42.23
CA ASP A 421 -9.20 -10.83 -42.60
C ASP A 421 -8.85 -12.31 -42.36
N GLU A 422 -9.72 -13.09 -41.71
CA GLU A 422 -9.55 -14.49 -41.27
C GLU A 422 -8.16 -14.75 -40.65
N PHE A 423 -7.70 -13.82 -39.82
CA PHE A 423 -6.34 -13.85 -39.30
C PHE A 423 -6.26 -14.77 -38.08
N SER A 424 -5.80 -16.01 -38.27
CA SER A 424 -5.82 -17.04 -37.22
C SER A 424 -5.21 -16.66 -35.87
N PRO A 425 -4.10 -15.87 -35.76
CA PRO A 425 -3.57 -15.45 -34.46
C PRO A 425 -4.48 -14.51 -33.66
N SER A 426 -5.53 -13.97 -34.28
CA SER A 426 -6.53 -13.13 -33.59
C SER A 426 -7.65 -13.94 -32.91
N PHE A 427 -7.87 -15.21 -33.28
CA PHE A 427 -8.95 -16.03 -32.74
C PHE A 427 -8.83 -16.22 -31.22
N TYR A 428 -7.63 -16.52 -30.71
CA TYR A 428 -7.37 -16.65 -29.28
C TYR A 428 -7.76 -15.37 -28.53
N TRP A 429 -7.27 -14.22 -28.99
CA TRP A 429 -7.53 -12.94 -28.33
C TRP A 429 -9.00 -12.53 -28.41
N HIS A 430 -9.73 -12.94 -29.45
CA HIS A 430 -11.18 -12.71 -29.54
C HIS A 430 -11.93 -13.53 -28.50
N GLY A 431 -11.57 -14.82 -28.37
CA GLY A 431 -12.07 -15.70 -27.31
C GLY A 431 -11.77 -15.16 -25.91
N TYR A 432 -10.54 -14.68 -25.69
CA TYR A 432 -10.12 -14.07 -24.43
C TYR A 432 -10.93 -12.84 -24.04
N CYS A 433 -11.23 -11.96 -25.00
CA CYS A 433 -12.07 -10.79 -24.74
C CYS A 433 -13.52 -11.18 -24.41
N CYS A 434 -14.08 -12.18 -25.10
CA CYS A 434 -15.42 -12.69 -24.81
C CYS A 434 -15.48 -13.38 -23.44
N HIS A 435 -14.41 -14.06 -23.01
CA HIS A 435 -14.31 -14.72 -21.71
C HIS A 435 -14.27 -13.71 -20.56
N HIS A 436 -13.38 -12.72 -20.63
CA HIS A 436 -13.16 -11.76 -19.53
C HIS A 436 -14.00 -10.47 -19.61
N GLY A 437 -14.81 -10.31 -20.66
CA GLY A 437 -15.60 -9.08 -20.85
C GLY A 437 -14.76 -7.84 -21.17
N LEU A 438 -13.70 -7.99 -21.96
CA LEU A 438 -12.81 -6.89 -22.33
C LEU A 438 -13.32 -6.19 -23.59
N GLY A 439 -13.90 -4.99 -23.45
CA GLY A 439 -14.48 -4.24 -24.57
C GLY A 439 -15.80 -4.81 -25.10
N THR A 440 -16.34 -5.84 -24.43
CA THR A 440 -17.62 -6.50 -24.70
C THR A 440 -18.18 -7.06 -23.38
N ALA A 441 -19.48 -7.38 -23.31
CA ALA A 441 -20.01 -8.18 -22.21
C ALA A 441 -19.44 -9.62 -22.23
N VAL A 442 -19.37 -10.26 -21.06
CA VAL A 442 -18.96 -11.67 -20.91
C VAL A 442 -19.90 -12.58 -21.68
N GLN A 443 -19.35 -13.38 -22.60
CA GLN A 443 -20.07 -14.27 -23.51
C GLN A 443 -19.32 -15.61 -23.62
N LEU A 444 -19.56 -16.51 -22.67
CA LEU A 444 -18.85 -17.79 -22.54
C LEU A 444 -18.98 -18.68 -23.78
N GLU A 445 -20.17 -18.82 -24.36
CA GLU A 445 -20.39 -19.63 -25.57
C GLU A 445 -19.54 -19.16 -26.76
N LYS A 446 -19.43 -17.84 -26.96
CA LYS A 446 -18.58 -17.28 -28.02
C LYS A 446 -17.10 -17.45 -27.70
N ALA A 447 -16.72 -17.36 -26.44
CA ALA A 447 -15.34 -17.63 -26.02
C ALA A 447 -14.94 -19.07 -26.36
N ILE A 448 -15.78 -20.05 -26.01
CA ILE A 448 -15.60 -21.46 -26.34
C ILE A 448 -15.50 -21.66 -27.86
N HIS A 449 -16.39 -21.04 -28.64
CA HIS A 449 -16.35 -21.11 -30.10
C HIS A 449 -15.00 -20.63 -30.68
N TRP A 450 -14.53 -19.45 -30.27
CA TRP A 450 -13.30 -18.87 -30.80
C TRP A 450 -12.04 -19.57 -30.31
N TYR A 451 -12.01 -20.04 -29.07
CA TYR A 451 -10.91 -20.87 -28.60
C TYR A 451 -10.85 -22.21 -29.33
N ASN A 452 -12.00 -22.84 -29.64
CA ASN A 452 -12.02 -24.08 -30.42
C ASN A 452 -11.46 -23.86 -31.82
N ARG A 453 -11.88 -22.78 -32.50
CA ARG A 453 -11.28 -22.41 -33.79
C ARG A 453 -9.79 -22.12 -33.70
N ALA A 454 -9.32 -21.44 -32.66
CA ALA A 454 -7.90 -21.22 -32.43
C ALA A 454 -7.12 -22.53 -32.22
N ALA A 455 -7.67 -23.46 -31.44
CA ALA A 455 -7.09 -24.77 -31.19
C ALA A 455 -7.06 -25.66 -32.45
N GLU A 456 -8.11 -25.62 -33.27
CA GLU A 456 -8.23 -26.45 -34.48
C GLU A 456 -7.44 -25.90 -35.66
N GLU A 457 -7.64 -24.63 -35.99
CA GLU A 457 -7.09 -24.00 -37.20
C GLU A 457 -5.69 -23.43 -36.97
N ALA A 458 -5.47 -22.76 -35.83
CA ALA A 458 -4.18 -22.14 -35.51
C ALA A 458 -3.23 -23.08 -34.74
N LYS A 459 -3.74 -24.21 -34.24
CA LYS A 459 -3.03 -25.11 -33.30
C LYS A 459 -2.47 -24.36 -32.09
N ASP A 460 -3.20 -23.34 -31.63
CA ASP A 460 -2.81 -22.51 -30.50
C ASP A 460 -2.92 -23.31 -29.20
N THR A 461 -1.79 -23.52 -28.52
CA THR A 461 -1.75 -24.31 -27.29
C THR A 461 -2.36 -23.58 -26.10
N GLN A 462 -2.24 -22.25 -26.04
CA GLN A 462 -2.85 -21.45 -24.97
C GLN A 462 -4.36 -21.49 -25.07
N ALA A 463 -4.91 -21.47 -26.28
CA ALA A 463 -6.35 -21.64 -26.50
C ALA A 463 -6.86 -22.98 -25.93
N MET A 464 -6.11 -24.07 -26.15
CA MET A 464 -6.47 -25.40 -25.64
C MET A 464 -6.47 -25.47 -24.12
N VAL A 465 -5.50 -24.82 -23.46
CA VAL A 465 -5.46 -24.76 -21.99
C VAL A 465 -6.57 -23.88 -21.42
N GLN A 466 -6.90 -22.76 -22.08
CA GLN A 466 -8.00 -21.89 -21.64
C GLN A 466 -9.37 -22.56 -21.84
N LEU A 467 -9.54 -23.37 -22.89
CA LEU A 467 -10.71 -24.24 -23.07
C LEU A 467 -10.85 -25.24 -21.92
N ALA A 468 -9.76 -25.90 -21.54
CA ALA A 468 -9.75 -26.81 -20.40
C ALA A 468 -10.20 -26.10 -19.11
N ASN A 469 -9.68 -24.90 -18.82
CA ASN A 469 -10.09 -24.11 -17.64
C ASN A 469 -11.58 -23.73 -17.66
N LEU A 470 -12.12 -23.39 -18.84
CA LEU A 470 -13.54 -23.04 -18.99
C LEU A 470 -14.43 -24.26 -18.70
N TYR A 471 -14.09 -25.42 -19.25
CA TYR A 471 -14.82 -26.66 -18.98
C TYR A 471 -14.72 -27.08 -17.51
N GLU A 472 -13.61 -26.81 -16.82
CA GLU A 472 -13.48 -27.04 -15.37
C GLU A 472 -14.42 -26.13 -14.55
N GLN A 473 -14.62 -24.87 -14.96
CA GLN A 473 -15.51 -23.92 -14.27
C GLN A 473 -17.00 -24.25 -14.48
N GLU A 474 -17.38 -24.70 -15.66
CA GLU A 474 -18.75 -25.13 -15.98
C GLU A 474 -19.08 -26.52 -15.41
N SER A 475 -18.07 -27.28 -14.95
CA SER A 475 -18.24 -28.67 -14.50
C SER A 475 -19.16 -28.76 -13.28
N SER A 476 -20.41 -29.14 -13.55
CA SER A 476 -21.31 -29.79 -12.59
C SER A 476 -21.22 -31.30 -12.80
N SER A 477 -20.08 -31.94 -12.47
CA SER A 477 -19.92 -33.40 -12.38
C SER A 477 -20.28 -34.24 -13.64
N SER A 478 -20.23 -33.68 -14.86
CA SER A 478 -20.53 -34.39 -16.12
C SER A 478 -19.33 -35.17 -16.66
N GLU A 479 -19.53 -36.43 -17.08
CA GLU A 479 -18.48 -37.25 -17.70
C GLU A 479 -18.00 -36.73 -19.05
N GLU A 480 -18.86 -36.05 -19.80
CA GLU A 480 -18.50 -35.53 -21.13
C GLU A 480 -17.51 -34.36 -21.03
N ASP A 481 -17.60 -33.55 -19.99
CA ASP A 481 -16.73 -32.39 -19.79
C ASP A 481 -15.33 -32.83 -19.30
N ASP A 482 -15.26 -33.82 -18.41
CA ASP A 482 -14.01 -34.49 -18.00
C ASP A 482 -13.24 -35.00 -19.25
N ILE A 483 -13.94 -35.65 -20.19
CA ILE A 483 -13.34 -36.15 -21.44
C ILE A 483 -12.79 -35.01 -22.31
N ARG A 484 -13.55 -33.90 -22.46
CA ARG A 484 -13.13 -32.74 -23.25
C ARG A 484 -11.92 -32.05 -22.65
N ILE A 485 -11.86 -31.91 -21.32
CA ILE A 485 -10.73 -31.30 -20.62
C ILE A 485 -9.46 -32.12 -20.87
N ILE A 486 -9.53 -33.44 -20.64
CA ILE A 486 -8.39 -34.35 -20.86
C ILE A 486 -7.92 -34.31 -22.32
N GLN A 487 -8.84 -34.28 -23.29
CA GLN A 487 -8.48 -34.19 -24.70
C GLN A 487 -7.76 -32.88 -25.04
N CYS A 488 -8.24 -31.74 -24.52
CA CYS A 488 -7.60 -30.44 -24.72
C CYS A 488 -6.21 -30.40 -24.09
N LEU A 489 -6.08 -30.84 -22.83
CA LEU A 489 -4.81 -30.88 -22.10
C LEU A 489 -3.80 -31.81 -22.77
N LYS A 490 -4.24 -33.01 -23.20
CA LYS A 490 -3.39 -33.97 -23.90
C LYS A 490 -2.85 -33.39 -25.22
N ARG A 491 -3.72 -32.76 -26.01
CA ARG A 491 -3.32 -32.15 -27.28
C ARG A 491 -2.36 -30.97 -27.08
N ALA A 492 -2.60 -30.13 -26.08
CA ALA A 492 -1.69 -29.06 -25.70
C ALA A 492 -0.32 -29.61 -25.28
N ALA A 493 -0.31 -30.64 -24.43
CA ALA A 493 0.89 -31.28 -23.93
C ALA A 493 1.73 -31.94 -25.04
N GLU A 494 1.09 -32.64 -25.97
CA GLU A 494 1.73 -33.27 -27.15
C GLU A 494 2.31 -32.24 -28.13
N LEU A 495 1.71 -31.05 -28.22
CA LEU A 495 2.24 -29.93 -29.00
C LEU A 495 3.38 -29.18 -28.29
N GLY A 496 3.73 -29.60 -27.06
CA GLY A 496 4.86 -29.08 -26.30
C GLY A 496 4.51 -28.00 -25.28
N ASP A 497 3.23 -27.73 -25.00
CA ASP A 497 2.85 -26.68 -24.04
C ASP A 497 3.21 -27.04 -22.61
N ALA A 498 4.00 -26.19 -21.94
CA ALA A 498 4.49 -26.48 -20.60
C ALA A 498 3.38 -26.49 -19.52
N GLU A 499 2.38 -25.60 -19.62
CA GLU A 499 1.26 -25.57 -18.68
C GLU A 499 0.32 -26.77 -18.91
N GLY A 500 0.04 -27.10 -20.17
CA GLY A 500 -0.72 -28.29 -20.55
C GLY A 500 -0.08 -29.58 -20.04
N GLN A 501 1.25 -29.72 -20.20
CA GLN A 501 2.01 -30.85 -19.65
C GLN A 501 1.92 -30.92 -18.12
N TYR A 502 2.03 -29.78 -17.43
CA TYR A 502 1.85 -29.73 -15.97
C TYR A 502 0.45 -30.16 -15.54
N LYS A 503 -0.61 -29.61 -16.15
CA LYS A 503 -1.99 -29.94 -15.79
C LYS A 503 -2.33 -31.40 -16.08
N LEU A 504 -1.84 -31.94 -17.19
CA LEU A 504 -1.97 -33.37 -17.49
C LEU A 504 -1.20 -34.24 -16.47
N GLY A 505 -0.02 -33.80 -16.04
CA GLY A 505 0.72 -34.42 -14.94
C GLY A 505 -0.05 -34.39 -13.61
N MET A 506 -0.70 -33.28 -13.28
CA MET A 506 -1.56 -33.14 -12.10
C MET A 506 -2.77 -34.08 -12.16
N ALA A 507 -3.41 -34.20 -13.32
CA ALA A 507 -4.52 -35.13 -13.53
C ALA A 507 -4.09 -36.58 -13.27
N HIS A 508 -2.93 -37.00 -13.79
CA HIS A 508 -2.34 -38.31 -13.52
C HIS A 508 -1.90 -38.52 -12.06
N TRP A 509 -1.44 -37.48 -11.36
CA TRP A 509 -0.96 -37.61 -9.98
C TRP A 509 -2.09 -37.70 -8.95
N ARG A 510 -3.12 -36.86 -9.07
CA ARG A 510 -4.22 -36.76 -8.10
C ARG A 510 -5.49 -37.52 -8.52
N GLY A 511 -5.53 -38.08 -9.73
CA GLY A 511 -6.71 -38.78 -10.26
C GLY A 511 -7.87 -37.82 -10.55
N LEU A 512 -7.56 -36.59 -10.99
CA LEU A 512 -8.58 -35.60 -11.33
C LEU A 512 -9.34 -36.02 -12.59
N GLN A 513 -10.59 -35.58 -12.72
CA GLN A 513 -11.44 -35.84 -13.91
C GLN A 513 -11.60 -37.35 -14.21
N ARG A 514 -11.69 -38.17 -13.14
CA ARG A 514 -11.86 -39.64 -13.18
C ARG A 514 -10.73 -40.40 -13.89
N MET A 515 -9.55 -39.78 -14.04
CA MET A 515 -8.37 -40.46 -14.54
C MET A 515 -7.78 -41.44 -13.51
N GLU A 516 -7.22 -42.54 -14.00
CA GLU A 516 -6.43 -43.45 -13.18
C GLU A 516 -5.15 -42.76 -12.68
N ILE A 517 -4.86 -42.93 -11.39
CA ILE A 517 -3.64 -42.41 -10.77
C ILE A 517 -2.43 -43.16 -11.33
N ASP A 518 -1.56 -42.43 -12.04
CA ASP A 518 -0.32 -42.94 -12.62
C ASP A 518 0.84 -42.01 -12.27
N LYS A 519 1.49 -42.29 -11.14
CA LYS A 519 2.61 -41.48 -10.64
C LYS A 519 3.81 -41.46 -11.58
N ILE A 520 4.01 -42.51 -12.40
CA ILE A 520 5.15 -42.58 -13.34
C ILE A 520 4.92 -41.61 -14.49
N LYS A 521 3.74 -41.69 -15.13
CA LYS A 521 3.38 -40.75 -16.21
C LYS A 521 3.31 -39.31 -15.72
N ALA A 522 2.80 -39.09 -14.50
CA ALA A 522 2.80 -37.76 -13.89
C ALA A 522 4.23 -37.17 -13.80
N ALA A 523 5.18 -37.96 -13.29
CA ALA A 523 6.58 -37.54 -13.18
C ALA A 523 7.24 -37.29 -14.55
N GLU A 524 6.90 -38.06 -15.58
CA GLU A 524 7.39 -37.83 -16.96
C GLU A 524 6.90 -36.48 -17.51
N TRP A 525 5.60 -36.19 -17.38
CA TRP A 525 5.02 -34.93 -17.83
C TRP A 525 5.56 -33.73 -17.05
N PHE A 526 5.69 -33.84 -15.74
CA PHE A 526 6.30 -32.78 -14.94
C PHE A 526 7.77 -32.54 -15.33
N LYS A 527 8.55 -33.60 -15.62
CA LYS A 527 9.95 -33.43 -16.09
C LYS A 527 10.04 -32.72 -17.43
N GLN A 528 9.16 -33.07 -18.39
CA GLN A 528 9.09 -32.39 -19.68
C GLN A 528 8.73 -30.91 -19.52
N SER A 529 7.70 -30.60 -18.75
CA SER A 529 7.29 -29.23 -18.46
C SER A 529 8.38 -28.44 -17.70
N ALA A 530 9.03 -29.06 -16.72
CA ALA A 530 10.13 -28.46 -15.95
C ALA A 530 11.35 -28.14 -16.83
N SER A 531 11.68 -29.00 -17.81
CA SER A 531 12.77 -28.75 -18.76
C SER A 531 12.54 -27.51 -19.65
N GLN A 532 11.30 -27.06 -19.75
CA GLN A 532 10.92 -25.83 -20.46
C GLN A 532 10.93 -24.59 -19.55
N GLY A 533 11.28 -24.75 -18.26
CA GLY A 533 11.34 -23.65 -17.29
C GLY A 533 10.01 -23.33 -16.61
N TYR A 534 9.04 -24.25 -16.58
CA TYR A 534 7.77 -24.04 -15.89
C TYR A 534 7.88 -24.32 -14.39
N GLY A 535 7.84 -23.27 -13.56
CA GLY A 535 8.10 -23.34 -12.12
C GLY A 535 7.17 -24.27 -11.31
N MET A 536 5.88 -24.34 -11.67
CA MET A 536 4.93 -25.21 -10.95
C MET A 536 5.21 -26.71 -11.13
N SER A 537 5.87 -27.10 -12.22
CA SER A 537 6.30 -28.49 -12.41
C SER A 537 7.44 -28.88 -11.49
N HIS A 538 8.34 -27.95 -11.18
CA HIS A 538 9.37 -28.14 -10.16
C HIS A 538 8.76 -28.26 -8.75
N TRP A 539 7.72 -27.47 -8.46
CA TRP A 539 6.95 -27.61 -7.22
C TRP A 539 6.32 -29.00 -7.08
N ALA A 540 5.59 -29.45 -8.11
CA ALA A 540 4.90 -30.74 -8.10
C ALA A 540 5.88 -31.93 -7.99
N LEU A 541 7.01 -31.89 -8.72
CA LEU A 541 8.08 -32.89 -8.57
C LEU A 541 8.62 -32.92 -7.15
N GLY A 542 8.86 -31.76 -6.54
CA GLY A 542 9.34 -31.70 -5.15
C GLY A 542 8.34 -32.27 -4.15
N GLN A 543 7.05 -32.01 -4.33
CA GLN A 543 5.99 -32.62 -3.52
C GLN A 543 5.93 -34.15 -3.69
N MET A 544 6.06 -34.65 -4.92
CA MET A 544 6.12 -36.09 -5.19
C MET A 544 7.34 -36.76 -4.53
N PHE A 545 8.52 -36.12 -4.57
CA PHE A 545 9.69 -36.63 -3.87
C PHE A 545 9.50 -36.64 -2.35
N LEU A 546 8.87 -35.61 -1.79
CA LEU A 546 8.54 -35.56 -0.37
C LEU A 546 7.56 -36.68 0.04
N GLU A 547 6.50 -36.91 -0.75
CA GLU A 547 5.54 -38.03 -0.54
C GLU A 547 6.24 -39.40 -0.58
N ASN A 548 7.31 -39.54 -1.35
CA ASN A 548 8.12 -40.77 -1.41
C ASN A 548 9.21 -40.85 -0.31
N GLY A 549 9.36 -39.80 0.51
CA GLY A 549 10.34 -39.73 1.61
C GLY A 549 11.71 -39.14 1.24
N ASP A 550 11.93 -38.77 -0.02
CA ASP A 550 13.22 -38.27 -0.53
C ASP A 550 13.35 -36.75 -0.35
N ARG A 551 13.63 -36.32 0.90
CA ARG A 551 13.70 -34.90 1.28
C ARG A 551 14.76 -34.10 0.49
N ASP A 552 15.92 -34.68 0.21
CA ASP A 552 17.00 -33.99 -0.51
C ASP A 552 16.63 -33.71 -1.98
N LEU A 553 15.97 -34.66 -2.64
CA LEU A 553 15.47 -34.49 -4.01
C LEU A 553 14.30 -33.51 -4.07
N ALA A 554 13.47 -33.46 -3.03
CA ALA A 554 12.43 -32.45 -2.89
C ALA A 554 13.02 -31.04 -2.82
N LEU A 555 14.02 -30.84 -1.94
CA LEU A 555 14.73 -29.57 -1.81
C LEU A 555 15.45 -29.16 -3.10
N LEU A 556 16.10 -30.10 -3.80
CA LEU A 556 16.75 -29.83 -5.09
C LEU A 556 15.75 -29.41 -6.17
N SER A 557 14.59 -30.06 -6.21
CA SER A 557 13.53 -29.73 -7.17
C SER A 557 12.96 -28.35 -6.91
N TRP A 558 12.70 -28.01 -5.64
CA TRP A 558 12.24 -26.67 -5.27
C TRP A 558 13.31 -25.60 -5.44
N ASP A 559 14.61 -25.88 -5.28
CA ASP A 559 15.68 -24.91 -5.59
C ASP A 559 15.66 -24.47 -7.05
N ASN A 560 15.39 -25.41 -7.98
CA ASN A 560 15.18 -25.07 -9.38
C ASN A 560 13.91 -24.22 -9.59
N GLY A 561 12.82 -24.51 -8.87
CA GLY A 561 11.61 -23.68 -8.87
C GLY A 561 11.84 -22.28 -8.31
N VAL A 562 12.65 -22.13 -7.25
CA VAL A 562 13.01 -20.86 -6.63
C VAL A 562 13.85 -20.00 -7.58
N ARG A 563 14.77 -20.60 -8.34
CA ARG A 563 15.53 -19.90 -9.40
C ARG A 563 14.65 -19.38 -10.53
N LEU A 564 13.48 -19.99 -10.72
CA LEU A 564 12.43 -19.56 -11.66
C LEU A 564 11.40 -18.64 -10.98
N GLU A 565 11.69 -18.13 -9.78
CA GLU A 565 10.83 -17.23 -9.03
C GLU A 565 9.43 -17.81 -8.74
N ASN A 566 9.33 -19.12 -8.50
CA ASN A 566 8.06 -19.77 -8.19
C ASN A 566 7.74 -19.75 -6.68
N ALA A 567 6.72 -18.98 -6.30
CA ALA A 567 6.28 -18.82 -4.91
C ALA A 567 5.88 -20.14 -4.20
N ALA A 568 5.19 -21.06 -4.89
CA ALA A 568 4.76 -22.33 -4.29
C ALA A 568 5.95 -23.22 -3.87
N SER A 569 7.02 -23.23 -4.69
CA SER A 569 8.28 -23.91 -4.37
C SER A 569 8.98 -23.27 -3.17
N MET A 570 9.06 -21.94 -3.14
CA MET A 570 9.64 -21.19 -2.01
C MET A 570 8.91 -21.50 -0.69
N ARG A 571 7.57 -21.46 -0.71
CA ARG A 571 6.71 -21.77 0.44
C ARG A 571 6.90 -23.20 0.95
N SER A 572 6.84 -24.18 0.05
CA SER A 572 6.99 -25.59 0.41
C SER A 572 8.38 -25.89 0.98
N GLN A 573 9.41 -25.29 0.39
CA GLN A 573 10.78 -25.39 0.88
C GLN A 573 10.91 -24.76 2.29
N ALA A 574 10.35 -23.57 2.51
CA ALA A 574 10.40 -22.92 3.82
C ALA A 574 9.69 -23.74 4.89
N GLN A 575 8.51 -24.30 4.60
CA GLN A 575 7.78 -25.17 5.53
C GLN A 575 8.58 -26.42 5.90
N LEU A 576 9.25 -27.04 4.93
CA LEU A 576 10.13 -28.19 5.21
C LEU A 576 11.35 -27.79 6.04
N LEU A 577 11.95 -26.63 5.79
CA LEU A 577 13.08 -26.13 6.59
C LEU A 577 12.68 -25.85 8.05
N LEU A 578 11.47 -25.31 8.28
CA LEU A 578 10.95 -25.06 9.63
C LEU A 578 10.64 -26.36 10.40
N THR A 579 10.25 -27.44 9.71
CA THR A 579 10.03 -28.75 10.38
C THR A 579 11.32 -29.53 10.63
N MET A 580 12.40 -29.20 9.91
CA MET A 580 13.70 -29.88 9.99
C MET A 580 14.68 -29.25 11.00
N LEU A 581 14.24 -28.25 11.77
CA LEU A 581 15.11 -27.49 12.67
C LEU A 581 15.79 -28.42 13.71
N PRO A 582 17.13 -28.54 13.73
CA PRO A 582 17.84 -29.47 14.60
C PRO A 582 17.76 -29.08 16.08
N GLU A 583 17.56 -30.06 16.96
CA GLU A 583 17.48 -29.85 18.42
C GLU A 583 18.84 -29.49 19.05
N THR A 584 19.96 -29.86 18.43
CA THR A 584 21.29 -29.89 19.07
C THR A 584 22.29 -28.83 18.61
N ALA A 585 22.03 -28.11 17.51
CA ALA A 585 22.95 -27.11 16.95
C ALA A 585 22.25 -25.75 16.72
N GLU A 586 22.45 -24.81 17.65
CA GLU A 586 21.78 -23.50 17.67
C GLU A 586 22.12 -22.64 16.44
N GLN A 587 23.35 -22.74 15.93
CA GLN A 587 23.80 -22.02 14.73
C GLN A 587 23.12 -22.53 13.45
N ASP A 588 23.03 -23.85 13.27
CA ASP A 588 22.37 -24.46 12.10
C ASP A 588 20.86 -24.18 12.11
N ARG A 589 20.24 -24.21 13.30
CA ARG A 589 18.85 -23.82 13.51
C ARG A 589 18.61 -22.37 13.07
N ARG A 590 19.45 -21.43 13.49
CA ARG A 590 19.34 -20.01 13.13
C ARG A 590 19.50 -19.79 11.63
N MET A 591 20.42 -20.52 10.99
CA MET A 591 20.65 -20.43 9.54
C MET A 591 19.43 -20.92 8.74
N GLN A 592 18.87 -22.09 9.11
CA GLN A 592 17.70 -22.66 8.44
C GLN A 592 16.45 -21.81 8.64
N TYR A 593 16.22 -21.29 9.86
CA TYR A 593 15.13 -20.37 10.15
C TYR A 593 15.25 -19.08 9.32
N THR A 594 16.44 -18.46 9.27
CA THR A 594 16.67 -17.24 8.47
C THR A 594 16.43 -17.49 6.98
N ARG A 595 16.85 -18.65 6.46
CA ARG A 595 16.60 -19.05 5.09
C ARG A 595 15.11 -19.25 4.81
N ALA A 596 14.39 -19.92 5.71
CA ALA A 596 12.95 -20.16 5.58
C ALA A 596 12.16 -18.85 5.59
N MET A 597 12.49 -17.93 6.51
CA MET A 597 11.86 -16.60 6.59
C MET A 597 12.10 -15.80 5.32
N LYS A 598 13.33 -15.83 4.78
CA LYS A 598 13.63 -15.16 3.51
C LYS A 598 12.80 -15.72 2.35
N LEU A 599 12.72 -17.03 2.21
CA LEU A 599 11.92 -17.69 1.16
C LEU A 599 10.43 -17.34 1.25
N LEU A 600 9.84 -17.34 2.45
CA LEU A 600 8.45 -16.92 2.65
C LEU A 600 8.24 -15.44 2.34
N THR A 601 9.20 -14.59 2.68
CA THR A 601 9.13 -13.15 2.41
C THR A 601 9.23 -12.87 0.91
N ASP A 602 10.14 -13.55 0.21
CA ASP A 602 10.29 -13.46 -1.24
C ASP A 602 9.00 -13.95 -1.96
N ALA A 603 8.42 -15.08 -1.52
CA ALA A 603 7.15 -15.59 -2.03
C ALA A 603 5.96 -14.65 -1.76
N ALA A 604 5.92 -14.05 -0.56
CA ALA A 604 4.92 -13.07 -0.18
C ALA A 604 5.01 -11.80 -1.05
N HIS A 605 6.21 -11.30 -1.36
CA HIS A 605 6.41 -10.18 -2.29
C HIS A 605 5.91 -10.48 -3.72
N GLN A 606 5.82 -11.75 -4.11
CA GLN A 606 5.24 -12.18 -5.38
C GLN A 606 3.71 -12.32 -5.34
N GLY A 607 3.06 -12.04 -4.21
CA GLY A 607 1.62 -12.09 -4.04
C GLY A 607 1.07 -13.44 -3.55
N ASP A 608 1.91 -14.34 -3.02
CA ASP A 608 1.41 -15.62 -2.46
C ASP A 608 0.76 -15.39 -1.08
N ALA A 609 -0.58 -15.42 -1.07
CA ALA A 609 -1.39 -15.20 0.12
C ALA A 609 -1.12 -16.23 1.24
N GLU A 610 -0.81 -17.48 0.89
CA GLU A 610 -0.49 -18.51 1.87
C GLU A 610 0.85 -18.22 2.58
N SER A 611 1.86 -17.73 1.87
CA SER A 611 3.14 -17.32 2.50
C SER A 611 2.93 -16.17 3.49
N HIS A 612 2.04 -15.22 3.18
CA HIS A 612 1.64 -14.18 4.12
C HIS A 612 0.98 -14.75 5.40
N LEU A 613 0.09 -15.75 5.26
CA LEU A 613 -0.51 -16.44 6.40
C LEU A 613 0.55 -17.17 7.25
N TYR A 614 1.50 -17.87 6.62
CA TYR A 614 2.59 -18.55 7.34
C TYR A 614 3.50 -17.57 8.09
N LEU A 615 3.89 -16.46 7.46
CA LEU A 615 4.65 -15.40 8.14
C LEU A 615 3.88 -14.82 9.32
N GLY A 616 2.58 -14.55 9.12
CA GLY A 616 1.69 -14.10 10.19
C GLY A 616 1.70 -15.03 11.40
N ARG A 617 1.51 -16.34 11.18
CA ARG A 617 1.56 -17.37 12.25
C ARG A 617 2.89 -17.40 12.97
N ILE A 618 4.01 -17.32 12.23
CA ILE A 618 5.36 -17.34 12.83
C ILE A 618 5.54 -16.11 13.73
N TYR A 619 5.17 -14.92 13.25
CA TYR A 619 5.30 -13.70 14.04
C TYR A 619 4.38 -13.66 15.27
N VAL A 620 3.17 -14.22 15.19
CA VAL A 620 2.29 -14.40 16.36
C VAL A 620 2.95 -15.33 17.39
N ALA A 621 3.52 -16.46 16.95
CA ALA A 621 4.19 -17.39 17.84
C ALA A 621 5.45 -16.76 18.49
N ASP A 622 6.22 -16.00 17.72
CA ASP A 622 7.40 -15.29 18.21
C ASP A 622 7.02 -14.21 19.24
N ALA A 623 5.95 -13.45 19.00
CA ALA A 623 5.42 -12.48 19.96
C ALA A 623 4.98 -13.17 21.27
N ALA A 624 4.25 -14.29 21.18
CA ALA A 624 3.83 -15.06 22.35
C ALA A 624 5.03 -15.59 23.15
N ALA A 625 6.07 -16.07 22.49
CA ALA A 625 7.30 -16.53 23.15
C ALA A 625 8.06 -15.39 23.84
N LEU A 626 8.11 -14.19 23.23
CA LEU A 626 8.69 -13.00 23.85
C LEU A 626 7.89 -12.56 25.08
N LYS A 627 6.56 -12.58 25.00
CA LYS A 627 5.67 -12.28 26.13
C LYS A 627 5.91 -13.24 27.30
N GLN A 628 6.00 -14.54 27.03
CA GLN A 628 6.31 -15.55 28.06
C GLN A 628 7.68 -15.34 28.71
N ARG A 629 8.70 -14.99 27.93
CA ARG A 629 10.04 -14.67 28.46
C ARG A 629 10.02 -13.43 29.35
N ALA A 630 9.29 -12.39 28.97
CA ALA A 630 9.13 -11.19 29.78
C ALA A 630 8.47 -11.54 31.14
N HIS A 631 7.41 -12.37 31.14
CA HIS A 631 6.74 -12.81 32.37
C HIS A 631 7.63 -13.71 33.25
N ALA A 632 8.55 -14.48 32.66
CA ALA A 632 9.46 -15.34 33.42
C ALA A 632 10.56 -14.56 34.16
N ILE A 633 10.89 -13.34 33.70
CA ILE A 633 11.91 -12.47 34.31
C ILE A 633 11.30 -11.64 35.46
N ASP A 634 9.99 -11.42 35.45
CA ASP A 634 9.22 -10.60 36.41
C ASP A 634 9.25 -11.12 37.87
N GLY A 635 9.87 -12.27 38.12
CA GLY A 635 10.03 -12.86 39.45
C GLY A 635 11.19 -12.31 40.30
N ASP A 636 12.19 -11.67 39.68
CA ASP A 636 13.40 -11.14 40.36
C ASP A 636 13.55 -9.64 40.08
N LEU A 637 13.07 -8.80 41.00
CA LEU A 637 13.02 -7.34 40.86
C LEU A 637 14.36 -6.70 41.25
N ASP A 638 15.19 -6.39 40.25
CA ASP A 638 16.34 -5.46 40.31
C ASP A 638 16.22 -4.41 39.17
N GLU A 639 16.83 -3.23 39.31
CA GLU A 639 16.75 -2.15 38.29
C GLU A 639 17.24 -2.56 36.88
N HIS A 640 18.13 -3.56 36.79
CA HIS A 640 18.63 -4.10 35.51
C HIS A 640 17.59 -5.01 34.81
N THR A 641 16.79 -5.77 35.56
CA THR A 641 15.77 -6.67 35.00
C THR A 641 14.61 -5.89 34.37
N SER A 642 14.35 -4.65 34.84
CA SER A 642 13.35 -3.75 34.27
C SER A 642 13.66 -3.31 32.83
N ASN A 643 14.92 -3.02 32.49
CA ASN A 643 15.29 -2.62 31.13
C ASN A 643 15.21 -3.78 30.12
N ASP A 644 15.59 -4.99 30.54
CA ASP A 644 15.51 -6.19 29.71
C ASP A 644 14.04 -6.57 29.41
N ILE A 645 13.14 -6.42 30.40
CA ILE A 645 11.70 -6.60 30.20
C ILE A 645 11.15 -5.57 29.21
N MET A 646 11.55 -4.30 29.33
CA MET A 646 11.12 -3.24 28.40
C MET A 646 11.60 -3.51 26.96
N GLU A 647 12.82 -4.01 26.77
CA GLU A 647 13.31 -4.40 25.44
C GLU A 647 12.52 -5.58 24.86
N LEU A 648 12.22 -6.59 25.67
CA LEU A 648 11.43 -7.75 25.25
C LEU A 648 9.98 -7.37 24.88
N LEU A 649 9.35 -6.47 25.64
CA LEU A 649 8.01 -5.96 25.35
C LEU A 649 7.98 -5.11 24.07
N GLU A 650 9.05 -4.35 23.80
CA GLU A 650 9.17 -3.59 22.55
C GLU A 650 9.37 -4.53 21.34
N GLN A 651 10.21 -5.56 21.49
CA GLN A 651 10.38 -6.59 20.46
C GLN A 651 9.06 -7.35 20.22
N GLN A 652 8.30 -7.67 21.27
CA GLN A 652 6.98 -8.29 21.16
C GLN A 652 6.04 -7.44 20.30
N LYS A 653 5.89 -6.14 20.61
CA LYS A 653 5.04 -5.21 19.85
C LYS A 653 5.43 -5.13 18.38
N GLN A 654 6.73 -5.13 18.09
CA GLN A 654 7.22 -5.13 16.71
C GLN A 654 6.83 -6.39 15.95
N GLN A 655 6.86 -7.57 16.60
CA GLN A 655 6.43 -8.82 15.97
C GLN A 655 4.92 -8.88 15.80
N GLU A 656 4.13 -8.37 16.75
CA GLU A 656 2.67 -8.26 16.60
C GLU A 656 2.27 -7.36 15.43
N GLU A 657 2.93 -6.22 15.24
CA GLU A 657 2.67 -5.34 14.09
C GLU A 657 3.10 -5.99 12.76
N ARG A 658 4.20 -6.75 12.73
CA ARG A 658 4.57 -7.53 11.53
C ARG A 658 3.57 -8.64 11.23
N ALA A 659 3.13 -9.36 12.25
CA ALA A 659 2.10 -10.39 12.13
C ALA A 659 0.81 -9.80 11.53
N LYS A 660 0.33 -8.70 12.11
CA LYS A 660 -0.85 -7.96 11.67
C LYS A 660 -0.77 -7.57 10.20
N ASN A 661 0.31 -6.92 9.78
CA ASN A 661 0.48 -6.47 8.40
C ASN A 661 0.40 -7.63 7.39
N HIS A 662 1.06 -8.75 7.67
CA HIS A 662 1.00 -9.93 6.80
C HIS A 662 -0.37 -10.61 6.81
N LEU A 663 -1.03 -10.71 7.97
CA LEU A 663 -2.36 -11.30 8.08
C LEU A 663 -3.42 -10.45 7.37
N GLU A 664 -3.33 -9.11 7.44
CA GLU A 664 -4.23 -8.22 6.70
C GLU A 664 -4.04 -8.32 5.18
N LEU A 665 -2.80 -8.49 4.71
CA LEU A 665 -2.52 -8.73 3.29
C LEU A 665 -3.10 -10.08 2.84
N ALA A 666 -2.88 -11.15 3.60
CA ALA A 666 -3.49 -12.45 3.31
C ALA A 666 -5.03 -12.41 3.35
N ALA A 667 -5.61 -11.66 4.30
CA ALA A 667 -7.06 -11.47 4.41
C ALA A 667 -7.64 -10.76 3.17
N LYS A 668 -6.95 -9.75 2.62
CA LYS A 668 -7.37 -9.07 1.38
C LYS A 668 -7.41 -10.01 0.17
N GLU A 669 -6.51 -10.98 0.13
CA GLU A 669 -6.46 -12.03 -0.90
C GLU A 669 -7.50 -13.15 -0.66
N GLY A 670 -8.35 -13.05 0.36
CA GLY A 670 -9.45 -13.99 0.62
C GLY A 670 -9.11 -15.15 1.55
N GLN A 671 -7.94 -15.15 2.21
CA GLN A 671 -7.57 -16.21 3.16
C GLN A 671 -8.41 -16.12 4.45
N VAL A 672 -9.32 -17.08 4.61
CA VAL A 672 -10.32 -17.10 5.68
C VAL A 672 -9.71 -17.16 7.09
N GLU A 673 -8.67 -17.98 7.27
CA GLU A 673 -7.98 -18.08 8.55
C GLU A 673 -7.21 -16.81 8.90
N ALA A 674 -6.61 -16.16 7.89
CA ALA A 674 -5.91 -14.90 8.10
C ALA A 674 -6.85 -13.79 8.57
N MET A 675 -8.08 -13.75 8.04
CA MET A 675 -9.12 -12.84 8.52
C MET A 675 -9.40 -13.06 10.01
N PHE A 676 -9.55 -14.31 10.46
CA PHE A 676 -9.78 -14.61 11.88
C PHE A 676 -8.60 -14.17 12.77
N LEU A 677 -7.36 -14.54 12.40
CA LEU A 677 -6.17 -14.16 13.16
C LEU A 677 -5.95 -12.64 13.20
N ALA A 678 -6.22 -11.93 12.10
CA ALA A 678 -6.21 -10.47 12.07
C ALA A 678 -7.27 -9.89 13.04
N GLY A 679 -8.47 -10.49 13.06
CA GLY A 679 -9.52 -10.15 14.02
C GLY A 679 -9.09 -10.32 15.48
N GLN A 680 -8.32 -11.37 15.79
CA GLN A 680 -7.77 -11.61 17.14
C GLN A 680 -6.77 -10.53 17.55
N ILE A 681 -5.82 -10.17 16.68
CA ILE A 681 -4.85 -9.11 16.99
C ILE A 681 -5.56 -7.77 17.23
N TRP A 682 -6.55 -7.43 16.40
CA TRP A 682 -7.34 -6.21 16.61
C TRP A 682 -8.18 -6.24 17.90
N HIS A 683 -8.65 -7.42 18.32
CA HIS A 683 -9.35 -7.62 19.59
C HIS A 683 -8.41 -7.37 20.78
N GLU A 684 -7.20 -7.91 20.74
CA GLU A 684 -6.17 -7.68 21.76
C GLU A 684 -5.76 -6.20 21.86
N GLN A 685 -5.72 -5.50 20.72
CA GLN A 685 -5.50 -4.05 20.66
C GLN A 685 -6.72 -3.21 21.09
N SER A 686 -7.78 -3.83 21.61
CA SER A 686 -9.04 -3.18 22.03
C SER A 686 -9.77 -2.40 20.92
N ASN A 687 -9.45 -2.65 19.65
CA ASN A 687 -10.14 -2.05 18.51
C ASN A 687 -11.26 -2.98 18.02
N TYR A 688 -12.32 -3.06 18.81
CA TYR A 688 -13.44 -3.98 18.57
C TYR A 688 -14.12 -3.77 17.22
N LEU A 689 -14.18 -2.54 16.71
CA LEU A 689 -14.79 -2.23 15.42
C LEU A 689 -14.07 -2.90 14.25
N GLN A 690 -12.73 -2.83 14.22
CA GLN A 690 -11.95 -3.48 13.16
C GLN A 690 -11.94 -5.01 13.35
N ALA A 691 -11.82 -5.49 14.59
CA ALA A 691 -11.92 -6.91 14.89
C ALA A 691 -13.23 -7.51 14.37
N ASN A 692 -14.36 -6.82 14.60
CA ASN A 692 -15.69 -7.27 14.15
C ASN A 692 -15.78 -7.38 12.62
N LYS A 693 -15.18 -6.46 11.86
CA LYS A 693 -15.18 -6.52 10.40
C LYS A 693 -14.50 -7.78 9.88
N TYR A 694 -13.32 -8.09 10.42
CA TYR A 694 -12.59 -9.29 10.03
C TYR A 694 -13.28 -10.57 10.48
N TYR A 695 -13.85 -10.60 11.69
CA TYR A 695 -14.68 -11.72 12.13
C TYR A 695 -15.93 -11.91 11.28
N GLN A 696 -16.59 -10.84 10.83
CA GLN A 696 -17.72 -10.93 9.90
C GLN A 696 -17.32 -11.54 8.56
N GLN A 697 -16.23 -11.05 7.96
CA GLN A 697 -15.71 -11.59 6.70
C GLN A 697 -15.37 -13.08 6.80
N ALA A 698 -14.67 -13.47 7.87
CA ALA A 698 -14.33 -14.87 8.12
C ALA A 698 -15.57 -15.74 8.37
N ALA A 699 -16.55 -15.22 9.13
CA ALA A 699 -17.79 -15.93 9.44
C ALA A 699 -18.67 -16.13 8.19
N ASP A 700 -18.74 -15.12 7.31
CA ASP A 700 -19.49 -15.21 6.05
C ASP A 700 -18.82 -16.19 5.06
N ALA A 701 -17.51 -16.37 5.17
CA ALA A 701 -16.76 -17.42 4.47
C ALA A 701 -16.87 -18.81 5.14
N GLY A 702 -17.64 -18.96 6.22
CA GLY A 702 -17.92 -20.23 6.88
C GLY A 702 -16.97 -20.62 8.02
N TYR A 703 -16.11 -19.71 8.50
CA TYR A 703 -15.18 -20.02 9.59
C TYR A 703 -15.88 -20.09 10.95
N MET A 704 -15.88 -21.28 11.55
CA MET A 704 -16.65 -21.58 12.77
C MET A 704 -16.29 -20.71 13.97
N LEU A 705 -15.00 -20.54 14.28
CA LEU A 705 -14.59 -19.73 15.43
C LEU A 705 -14.91 -18.24 15.24
N ALA A 706 -14.90 -17.75 13.99
CA ALA A 706 -15.29 -16.37 13.69
C ALA A 706 -16.79 -16.15 13.90
N ARG A 707 -17.65 -17.13 13.56
CA ARG A 707 -19.10 -17.09 13.85
C ARG A 707 -19.35 -16.97 15.36
N VAL A 708 -18.60 -17.73 16.17
CA VAL A 708 -18.68 -17.63 17.64
C VAL A 708 -18.26 -16.24 18.14
N MET A 709 -17.13 -15.70 17.66
CA MET A 709 -16.66 -14.36 18.06
C MET A 709 -17.62 -13.25 17.61
N ARG A 710 -18.16 -13.33 16.39
CA ARG A 710 -19.20 -12.42 15.88
C ARG A 710 -20.44 -12.46 16.76
N ALA A 711 -20.89 -13.66 17.13
CA ALA A 711 -22.06 -13.81 17.98
C ALA A 711 -21.82 -13.25 19.39
N ARG A 712 -20.63 -13.44 19.98
CA ARG A 712 -20.23 -12.81 21.26
C ARG A 712 -20.30 -11.28 21.18
N TYR A 713 -19.82 -10.69 20.09
CA TYR A 713 -19.87 -9.23 19.90
C TYR A 713 -21.29 -8.69 19.75
N ARG A 714 -22.22 -9.49 19.22
CA ARG A 714 -23.65 -9.12 19.15
C ARG A 714 -24.36 -9.24 20.50
N LEU A 715 -23.84 -10.05 21.42
CA LEU A 715 -24.39 -10.25 22.77
C LEU A 715 -23.96 -9.17 23.77
N ALA A 716 -22.78 -8.60 23.61
CA ALA A 716 -22.24 -7.61 24.54
C ALA A 716 -22.83 -6.20 24.30
N GLU A 717 -23.49 -5.64 25.32
CA GLU A 717 -23.96 -4.25 25.31
C GLU A 717 -22.79 -3.27 25.58
N GLY A 718 -22.75 -2.15 24.86
CA GLY A 718 -21.77 -1.07 25.11
C GLY A 718 -20.45 -1.14 24.32
N LEU A 719 -20.27 -2.09 23.40
CA LEU A 719 -19.07 -2.11 22.53
C LEU A 719 -19.09 -0.94 21.52
N PRO A 720 -18.04 -0.09 21.48
CA PRO A 720 -18.00 1.08 20.61
C PRO A 720 -18.17 0.72 19.12
N GLY A 721 -19.24 1.23 18.49
CA GLY A 721 -19.48 1.08 17.05
C GLY A 721 -20.08 -0.26 16.60
N ILE A 722 -20.47 -1.13 17.53
CA ILE A 722 -21.14 -2.41 17.24
C ILE A 722 -22.56 -2.35 17.80
N VAL A 723 -23.55 -2.61 16.95
CA VAL A 723 -24.95 -2.68 17.39
C VAL A 723 -25.18 -4.04 18.04
N ALA A 724 -25.62 -4.04 19.30
CA ALA A 724 -26.02 -5.25 20.01
C ALA A 724 -27.32 -5.81 19.41
N ASP A 725 -27.32 -7.12 19.13
CA ASP A 725 -28.48 -7.89 18.70
C ASP A 725 -28.42 -9.26 19.39
N PRO A 726 -28.90 -9.33 20.65
CA PRO A 726 -28.78 -10.53 21.47
C PRO A 726 -29.53 -11.73 20.89
N GLU A 727 -30.68 -11.52 20.23
CA GLU A 727 -31.46 -12.60 19.61
C GLU A 727 -30.73 -13.24 18.43
N ALA A 728 -30.13 -12.43 17.55
CA ALA A 728 -29.34 -12.94 16.43
C ALA A 728 -28.06 -13.61 16.91
N GLY A 729 -27.39 -13.02 17.91
CA GLY A 729 -26.20 -13.62 18.56
C GLY A 729 -26.50 -14.98 19.17
N PHE A 730 -27.60 -15.11 19.92
CA PHE A 730 -28.03 -16.38 20.52
C PHE A 730 -28.33 -17.45 19.46
N LYS A 731 -29.11 -17.11 18.42
CA LYS A 731 -29.41 -18.05 17.32
C LYS A 731 -28.16 -18.56 16.62
N GLU A 732 -27.18 -17.68 16.41
CA GLU A 732 -25.92 -18.04 15.78
C GLU A 732 -25.05 -18.94 16.66
N LEU A 733 -24.96 -18.68 17.96
CA LEU A 733 -24.29 -19.58 18.90
C LEU A 733 -24.96 -20.95 18.98
N MET A 734 -26.29 -21.00 19.00
CA MET A 734 -27.04 -22.25 19.00
C MET A 734 -26.75 -23.09 17.75
N ALA A 735 -26.67 -22.45 16.57
CA ALA A 735 -26.27 -23.14 15.35
C ALA A 735 -24.83 -23.68 15.45
N CYS A 736 -23.88 -22.88 15.95
CA CYS A 736 -22.50 -23.34 16.14
C CYS A 736 -22.40 -24.51 17.13
N ALA A 737 -23.21 -24.50 18.18
CA ALA A 737 -23.26 -25.59 19.15
C ALA A 737 -23.88 -26.88 18.59
N GLN A 738 -24.89 -26.78 17.72
CA GLN A 738 -25.45 -27.92 16.97
C GLN A 738 -24.42 -28.53 16.01
N GLU A 739 -23.55 -27.70 15.45
CA GLU A 739 -22.39 -28.10 14.64
C GLU A 739 -21.19 -28.58 15.50
N GLN A 740 -21.40 -28.85 16.80
CA GLN A 740 -20.40 -29.36 17.77
C GLN A 740 -19.19 -28.44 18.02
N CYS A 741 -19.35 -27.12 17.84
CA CYS A 741 -18.30 -26.16 18.20
C CYS A 741 -18.26 -25.94 19.72
N SER A 742 -17.24 -26.48 20.40
CA SER A 742 -17.09 -26.41 21.85
C SER A 742 -16.93 -24.98 22.39
N SER A 743 -16.29 -24.08 21.63
CA SER A 743 -16.10 -22.67 22.00
C SER A 743 -17.41 -21.88 22.16
N ALA A 744 -18.54 -22.41 21.65
CA ALA A 744 -19.86 -21.79 21.78
C ALA A 744 -20.57 -22.12 23.11
N TYR A 745 -20.23 -23.24 23.77
CA TYR A 745 -20.96 -23.75 24.94
C TYR A 745 -20.91 -22.79 26.13
N HIS A 746 -19.74 -22.26 26.43
CA HIS A 746 -19.55 -21.22 27.44
C HIS A 746 -20.47 -20.02 27.22
N SER A 747 -20.46 -19.47 26.00
CA SER A 747 -21.24 -18.27 25.67
C SER A 747 -22.75 -18.55 25.69
N LEU A 748 -23.19 -19.76 25.34
CA LEU A 748 -24.58 -20.17 25.50
C LEU A 748 -25.01 -20.27 26.97
N GLY A 749 -24.14 -20.80 27.84
CA GLY A 749 -24.35 -20.79 29.28
C GLY A 749 -24.58 -19.36 29.80
N GLN A 750 -23.76 -18.40 29.33
CA GLN A 750 -23.92 -16.98 29.69
C GLN A 750 -25.24 -16.39 29.19
N CYS A 751 -25.67 -16.76 27.98
CA CYS A 751 -26.97 -16.30 27.47
C CYS A 751 -28.14 -16.75 28.35
N TYR A 752 -28.14 -18.01 28.80
CA TYR A 752 -29.19 -18.52 29.69
C TYR A 752 -29.07 -17.99 31.12
N GLU A 753 -27.85 -17.78 31.63
CA GLU A 753 -27.61 -17.20 32.96
C GLU A 753 -28.12 -15.75 33.03
N LEU A 754 -27.80 -14.93 32.03
CA LEU A 754 -28.08 -13.48 32.03
C LEU A 754 -29.38 -13.12 31.29
N GLY A 755 -29.99 -14.05 30.56
CA GLY A 755 -31.17 -13.80 29.73
C GLY A 755 -30.87 -13.03 28.43
N LEU A 756 -29.68 -13.22 27.84
CA LEU A 756 -29.26 -12.52 26.62
C LEU A 756 -29.83 -13.21 25.38
N GLY A 757 -30.84 -12.60 24.76
CA GLY A 757 -31.50 -13.13 23.55
C GLY A 757 -32.40 -14.35 23.79
N VAL A 758 -32.58 -14.76 25.05
CA VAL A 758 -33.42 -15.87 25.51
C VAL A 758 -33.96 -15.57 26.90
N GLN A 759 -35.05 -16.22 27.32
CA GLN A 759 -35.50 -16.13 28.71
C GLN A 759 -34.44 -16.74 29.64
N GLN A 760 -34.18 -16.04 30.74
CA GLN A 760 -33.25 -16.48 31.78
C GLN A 760 -33.67 -17.86 32.33
N ASP A 761 -32.72 -18.80 32.35
CA ASP A 761 -32.95 -20.21 32.74
C ASP A 761 -31.65 -20.80 33.30
N TYR A 762 -31.55 -20.86 34.64
CA TYR A 762 -30.35 -21.32 35.34
C TYR A 762 -30.09 -22.82 35.15
N GLU A 763 -31.13 -23.65 34.99
CA GLU A 763 -30.96 -25.09 34.78
C GLU A 763 -30.30 -25.36 33.42
N LYS A 764 -30.76 -24.67 32.36
CA LYS A 764 -30.11 -24.75 31.05
C LYS A 764 -28.72 -24.12 31.04
N ALA A 765 -28.51 -23.03 31.79
CA ALA A 765 -27.18 -22.45 31.94
C ALA A 765 -26.19 -23.47 32.52
N LEU A 766 -26.58 -24.20 33.58
CA LEU A 766 -25.78 -25.27 34.17
C LEU A 766 -25.50 -26.41 33.18
N GLU A 767 -26.48 -26.82 32.37
CA GLU A 767 -26.29 -27.84 31.34
C GLU A 767 -25.21 -27.43 30.31
N TRP A 768 -25.30 -26.20 29.79
CA TRP A 768 -24.35 -25.70 28.80
C TRP A 768 -22.96 -25.46 29.39
N TYR A 769 -22.86 -24.93 30.62
CA TYR A 769 -21.58 -24.81 31.30
C TYR A 769 -20.96 -26.18 31.59
N SER A 770 -21.74 -27.17 32.04
CA SER A 770 -21.23 -28.52 32.30
C SER A 770 -20.66 -29.14 31.01
N ARG A 771 -21.36 -28.99 29.88
CA ARG A 771 -20.83 -29.42 28.56
C ARG A 771 -19.55 -28.68 28.16
N SER A 772 -19.43 -27.39 28.48
CA SER A 772 -18.20 -26.62 28.26
C SER A 772 -17.04 -27.18 29.07
N VAL A 773 -17.27 -27.48 30.35
CA VAL A 773 -16.26 -28.07 31.26
C VAL A 773 -15.83 -29.45 30.79
N GLU A 774 -16.77 -30.32 30.42
CA GLU A 774 -16.48 -31.68 29.92
C GLU A 774 -15.63 -31.70 28.65
N THR A 775 -15.78 -30.68 27.79
CA THR A 775 -15.12 -30.65 26.47
C THR A 775 -13.85 -29.81 26.42
N THR A 776 -13.79 -28.70 27.18
CA THR A 776 -12.71 -27.70 27.06
C THR A 776 -11.97 -27.42 28.36
N ALA A 777 -12.41 -27.99 29.50
CA ALA A 777 -11.86 -27.67 30.82
C ALA A 777 -11.77 -26.15 31.06
N ASP A 778 -12.85 -25.43 30.74
CA ASP A 778 -12.94 -23.97 30.89
C ASP A 778 -13.18 -23.56 32.34
N ALA A 779 -12.19 -22.92 32.97
CA ALA A 779 -12.24 -22.52 34.38
C ALA A 779 -13.29 -21.44 34.68
N GLU A 780 -13.59 -20.53 33.75
CA GLU A 780 -14.63 -19.50 33.95
C GLU A 780 -16.03 -20.13 33.93
N ALA A 781 -16.26 -21.16 33.10
CA ALA A 781 -17.50 -21.93 33.14
C ALA A 781 -17.70 -22.63 34.49
N VAL A 782 -16.63 -23.19 35.07
CA VAL A 782 -16.63 -23.80 36.41
C VAL A 782 -16.97 -22.77 37.49
N PHE A 783 -16.35 -21.59 37.43
CA PHE A 783 -16.64 -20.48 38.34
C PHE A 783 -18.11 -20.06 38.28
N ARG A 784 -18.70 -19.93 37.08
CA ARG A 784 -20.11 -19.55 36.90
C ARG A 784 -21.08 -20.59 37.42
N ILE A 785 -20.77 -21.88 37.27
CA ILE A 785 -21.52 -22.96 37.94
C ILE A 785 -21.52 -22.72 39.46
N GLY A 786 -20.35 -22.49 40.06
CA GLY A 786 -20.23 -22.18 41.48
C GLY A 786 -21.07 -20.97 41.91
N ARG A 787 -21.10 -19.91 41.10
CA ARG A 787 -21.93 -18.71 41.35
C ARG A 787 -23.43 -18.99 41.32
N ILE A 788 -23.90 -19.82 40.38
CA ILE A 788 -25.32 -20.24 40.33
C ILE A 788 -25.67 -21.05 41.59
N HIS A 789 -24.79 -21.96 42.03
CA HIS A 789 -24.99 -22.71 43.27
C HIS A 789 -24.99 -21.82 44.52
N ALA A 790 -24.12 -20.80 44.59
CA ALA A 790 -24.08 -19.84 45.69
C ALA A 790 -25.40 -19.07 45.80
N ARG A 791 -25.94 -18.64 44.66
CA ARG A 791 -27.26 -17.96 44.57
C ARG A 791 -28.40 -18.85 45.05
N ASP A 792 -28.37 -20.15 44.76
CA ASP A 792 -29.37 -21.14 45.22
C ASP A 792 -29.23 -21.50 46.72
N HIS A 793 -28.37 -20.80 47.47
CA HIS A 793 -28.02 -21.12 48.86
C HIS A 793 -27.42 -22.52 49.06
N LYS A 794 -26.78 -23.08 48.01
CA LYS A 794 -26.03 -24.35 48.06
C LYS A 794 -24.54 -24.07 48.26
N GLU A 795 -24.22 -23.48 49.41
CA GLU A 795 -22.89 -22.91 49.70
C GLU A 795 -21.75 -23.96 49.67
N LEU A 796 -22.01 -25.19 50.10
CA LEU A 796 -21.03 -26.29 50.02
C LEU A 796 -20.69 -26.69 48.57
N ASP A 797 -21.69 -26.77 47.70
CA ASP A 797 -21.48 -27.10 46.29
C ASP A 797 -20.75 -25.95 45.59
N ALA A 798 -21.12 -24.70 45.90
CA ALA A 798 -20.44 -23.52 45.41
C ALA A 798 -18.94 -23.50 45.78
N CYS A 799 -18.61 -23.82 47.04
CA CYS A 799 -17.23 -23.90 47.52
C CYS A 799 -16.42 -24.92 46.71
N ARG A 800 -16.95 -26.13 46.51
CA ARG A 800 -16.28 -27.18 45.71
C ARG A 800 -16.05 -26.76 44.27
N TRP A 801 -17.01 -26.07 43.66
CA TRP A 801 -16.88 -25.55 42.31
C TRP A 801 -15.82 -24.44 42.23
N TYR A 802 -15.73 -23.55 43.22
CA TYR A 802 -14.67 -22.55 43.26
C TYR A 802 -13.28 -23.16 43.50
N GLU A 803 -13.17 -24.18 44.35
CA GLU A 803 -11.93 -24.96 44.53
C GLU A 803 -11.50 -25.61 43.21
N LEU A 804 -12.44 -26.20 42.48
CA LEU A 804 -12.17 -26.80 41.17
C LEU A 804 -11.73 -25.74 40.15
N ALA A 805 -12.36 -24.56 40.13
CA ALA A 805 -11.97 -23.47 39.23
C ALA A 805 -10.53 -23.01 39.50
N CYS A 806 -10.14 -22.86 40.78
CA CYS A 806 -8.78 -22.51 41.17
C CYS A 806 -7.75 -23.62 40.87
N HIS A 807 -8.15 -24.89 41.00
CA HIS A 807 -7.30 -26.02 40.63
C HIS A 807 -7.04 -26.11 39.12
N MET A 808 -8.03 -25.73 38.31
CA MET A 808 -7.91 -25.72 36.85
C MET A 808 -7.12 -24.51 36.35
N ASP A 809 -7.39 -23.34 36.94
CA ASP A 809 -6.69 -22.09 36.68
C ASP A 809 -6.37 -21.37 37.99
N ASN A 810 -5.12 -21.50 38.43
CA ASN A 810 -4.64 -20.88 39.67
C ASN A 810 -4.51 -19.34 39.56
N THR A 811 -4.79 -18.76 38.39
CA THR A 811 -4.84 -17.30 38.18
C THR A 811 -6.26 -16.74 38.21
N HIS A 812 -7.28 -17.56 38.50
CA HIS A 812 -8.67 -17.12 38.49
C HIS A 812 -9.04 -16.27 39.72
N ALA A 813 -8.89 -14.95 39.61
CA ALA A 813 -9.06 -13.98 40.71
C ALA A 813 -10.38 -14.10 41.47
N ARG A 814 -11.52 -14.12 40.76
CA ARG A 814 -12.86 -14.14 41.39
C ARG A 814 -13.14 -15.44 42.14
N ALA A 815 -12.69 -16.59 41.64
CA ALA A 815 -12.85 -17.85 42.35
C ALA A 815 -12.06 -17.84 43.67
N HIS A 816 -10.83 -17.33 43.64
CA HIS A 816 -10.02 -17.11 44.85
C HIS A 816 -10.66 -16.14 45.83
N TYR A 817 -11.23 -15.02 45.36
CA TYR A 817 -11.95 -14.07 46.22
C TYR A 817 -13.12 -14.75 46.96
N HIS A 818 -13.99 -15.46 46.25
CA HIS A 818 -15.16 -16.11 46.85
C HIS A 818 -14.77 -17.25 47.81
N LEU A 819 -13.70 -18.00 47.54
CA LEU A 819 -13.14 -18.95 48.52
C LEU A 819 -12.59 -18.26 49.76
N GLY A 820 -11.88 -17.14 49.57
CA GLY A 820 -11.39 -16.29 50.64
C GLY A 820 -12.49 -15.89 51.61
N LEU A 821 -13.62 -15.41 51.08
CA LEU A 821 -14.81 -15.05 51.86
C LEU A 821 -15.43 -16.24 52.62
N TYR A 822 -15.58 -17.40 51.98
CA TYR A 822 -16.14 -18.59 52.63
C TYR A 822 -15.28 -19.08 53.79
N TYR A 823 -13.94 -19.07 53.65
CA TYR A 823 -13.04 -19.41 54.75
C TYR A 823 -12.98 -18.32 55.83
N LEU A 824 -13.13 -17.04 55.46
CA LEU A 824 -13.11 -15.91 56.39
C LEU A 824 -14.34 -15.91 57.31
N HIS A 825 -15.54 -15.99 56.74
CA HIS A 825 -16.78 -15.90 57.50
C HIS A 825 -17.23 -17.25 58.05
N GLY A 826 -16.81 -18.36 57.43
CA GLY A 826 -17.32 -19.70 57.71
C GLY A 826 -18.76 -19.87 57.21
N VAL A 827 -19.09 -21.06 56.73
CA VAL A 827 -20.44 -21.40 56.26
C VAL A 827 -21.08 -22.34 57.28
N HIS A 828 -22.29 -21.99 57.74
CA HIS A 828 -23.02 -22.66 58.83
C HIS A 828 -22.86 -24.20 58.84
N ASP A 829 -22.45 -24.73 59.99
CA ASP A 829 -22.25 -26.15 60.34
C ASP A 829 -21.37 -27.01 59.39
N THR A 830 -20.80 -26.45 58.33
CA THR A 830 -20.16 -27.23 57.25
C THR A 830 -18.73 -26.78 56.91
N ILE A 831 -18.44 -25.48 56.83
CA ILE A 831 -17.08 -24.95 56.61
C ILE A 831 -16.68 -24.14 57.83
N GLN A 832 -15.68 -24.65 58.56
CA GLN A 832 -15.13 -23.93 59.71
C GLN A 832 -14.32 -22.73 59.24
N ARG A 833 -14.38 -21.64 60.01
CA ARG A 833 -13.53 -20.46 59.79
C ARG A 833 -12.05 -20.86 59.78
N ASN A 834 -11.34 -20.48 58.73
CA ASN A 834 -9.91 -20.71 58.58
C ASN A 834 -9.22 -19.47 58.01
N PHE A 835 -8.62 -18.69 58.91
CA PHE A 835 -7.95 -17.44 58.55
C PHE A 835 -6.72 -17.64 57.65
N GLU A 836 -5.99 -18.75 57.81
CA GLU A 836 -4.79 -19.01 57.01
C GLU A 836 -5.16 -19.28 55.54
N SER A 837 -6.18 -20.11 55.32
CA SER A 837 -6.72 -20.36 53.97
C SER A 837 -7.42 -19.13 53.38
N ALA A 838 -8.12 -18.34 54.19
CA ALA A 838 -8.74 -17.10 53.75
C ALA A 838 -7.69 -16.09 53.24
N VAL A 839 -6.63 -15.85 54.02
CA VAL A 839 -5.52 -14.96 53.65
C VAL A 839 -4.82 -15.46 52.39
N TYR A 840 -4.53 -16.75 52.27
CA TYR A 840 -3.89 -17.31 51.07
C TYR A 840 -4.69 -17.02 49.80
N HIS A 841 -5.99 -17.31 49.80
CA HIS A 841 -6.83 -17.11 48.62
C HIS A 841 -7.06 -15.63 48.31
N LEU A 842 -7.27 -14.78 49.31
CA LEU A 842 -7.36 -13.33 49.12
C LEU A 842 -6.06 -12.76 48.54
N GLN A 843 -4.88 -13.22 49.00
CA GLN A 843 -3.59 -12.82 48.42
C GLN A 843 -3.43 -13.26 46.96
N GLN A 844 -3.91 -14.45 46.57
CA GLN A 844 -3.89 -14.86 45.16
C GLN A 844 -4.81 -13.97 44.31
N ALA A 845 -5.98 -13.58 44.81
CA ALA A 845 -6.88 -12.66 44.13
C ALA A 845 -6.27 -11.25 43.99
N ILE A 846 -5.57 -10.76 45.02
CA ILE A 846 -4.87 -9.46 45.01
C ILE A 846 -3.75 -9.43 43.95
N ARG A 847 -3.00 -10.52 43.77
CA ARG A 847 -1.97 -10.62 42.70
C ARG A 847 -2.55 -10.44 41.30
N GLN A 848 -3.85 -10.71 41.14
CA GLN A 848 -4.60 -10.52 39.90
C GLN A 848 -5.37 -9.19 39.88
N ASN A 849 -5.04 -8.28 40.80
CA ASN A 849 -5.57 -6.93 40.91
C ASN A 849 -7.08 -6.85 41.24
N ASP A 850 -7.63 -7.83 41.96
CA ASP A 850 -9.01 -7.79 42.46
C ASP A 850 -9.12 -6.85 43.67
N TYR A 851 -9.86 -5.75 43.50
CA TYR A 851 -9.96 -4.68 44.52
C TYR A 851 -10.90 -5.04 45.68
N ASP A 852 -11.86 -5.95 45.48
CA ASP A 852 -12.72 -6.45 46.57
C ASP A 852 -11.89 -7.30 47.54
N ALA A 853 -11.00 -8.15 46.99
CA ALA A 853 -10.06 -8.92 47.81
C ALA A 853 -9.05 -8.03 48.57
N MET A 854 -8.57 -6.94 47.94
CA MET A 854 -7.73 -5.93 48.60
C MET A 854 -8.45 -5.28 49.77
N PHE A 855 -9.72 -4.94 49.60
CA PHE A 855 -10.56 -4.36 50.65
C PHE A 855 -10.73 -5.33 51.83
N GLU A 856 -11.19 -6.56 51.56
CA GLU A 856 -11.46 -7.55 52.62
C GLU A 856 -10.20 -7.92 53.41
N LEU A 857 -9.07 -8.13 52.73
CA LEU A 857 -7.80 -8.42 53.40
C LEU A 857 -7.26 -7.19 54.14
N GLY A 858 -7.42 -5.99 53.57
CA GLY A 858 -7.00 -4.74 54.19
C GLY A 858 -7.72 -4.45 55.50
N ILE A 859 -9.05 -4.62 55.53
CA ILE A 859 -9.84 -4.51 56.76
C ILE A 859 -9.46 -5.61 57.77
N LEU A 860 -9.24 -6.85 57.31
CA LEU A 860 -8.82 -7.94 58.17
C LEU A 860 -7.49 -7.63 58.86
N TYR A 861 -6.47 -7.20 58.12
CA TYR A 861 -5.16 -6.85 58.69
C TYR A 861 -5.26 -5.67 59.65
N LEU A 862 -6.11 -4.69 59.37
CA LEU A 862 -6.34 -3.56 60.26
C LEU A 862 -7.32 -3.83 61.41
N SER A 863 -7.82 -5.05 61.59
CA SER A 863 -8.70 -5.38 62.72
C SER A 863 -7.92 -5.48 64.04
N ASP A 864 -8.50 -4.96 65.12
CA ASP A 864 -7.88 -4.98 66.46
C ASP A 864 -8.07 -6.35 67.16
N ASP A 865 -9.00 -7.17 66.67
CA ASP A 865 -9.35 -8.47 67.22
C ASP A 865 -8.24 -9.53 67.01
N MET A 866 -7.34 -9.30 66.05
CA MET A 866 -6.30 -10.25 65.64
C MET A 866 -4.92 -9.60 65.76
N GLN A 867 -4.00 -10.25 66.48
CA GLN A 867 -2.62 -9.75 66.68
C GLN A 867 -1.78 -9.94 65.40
N PHE A 868 -2.05 -9.17 64.34
CA PHE A 868 -1.22 -9.11 63.13
C PHE A 868 0.07 -8.30 63.37
N THR A 869 1.10 -8.55 62.56
CA THR A 869 2.38 -7.83 62.66
C THR A 869 2.25 -6.42 62.10
N VAL A 870 3.14 -5.51 62.51
CA VAL A 870 3.19 -4.12 61.99
C VAL A 870 3.32 -4.10 60.46
N GLU A 871 4.12 -5.00 59.88
CA GLU A 871 4.28 -5.13 58.43
C GLU A 871 2.96 -5.50 57.74
N GLN A 872 2.22 -6.49 58.27
CA GLN A 872 0.92 -6.88 57.71
C GLN A 872 -0.11 -5.76 57.81
N GLN A 873 -0.09 -4.97 58.89
CA GLN A 873 -0.99 -3.83 59.04
C GLN A 873 -0.66 -2.69 58.08
N LEU A 874 0.63 -2.44 57.79
CA LEU A 874 1.06 -1.51 56.76
C LEU A 874 0.68 -2.00 55.35
N ASP A 875 0.84 -3.28 55.07
CA ASP A 875 0.37 -3.90 53.82
C ASP A 875 -1.16 -3.76 53.69
N GLY A 876 -1.89 -3.99 54.78
CA GLY A 876 -3.35 -3.84 54.83
C GLY A 876 -3.80 -2.41 54.52
N PHE A 877 -3.10 -1.41 55.06
CA PHE A 877 -3.32 -0.01 54.72
C PHE A 877 -3.04 0.27 53.23
N ALA A 878 -1.91 -0.23 52.70
CA ALA A 878 -1.57 -0.07 51.29
C ALA A 878 -2.61 -0.71 50.35
N TYR A 879 -3.13 -1.88 50.71
CA TYR A 879 -4.21 -2.54 49.95
C TYR A 879 -5.49 -1.71 49.94
N LEU A 880 -5.88 -1.10 51.07
CA LEU A 880 -7.04 -0.21 51.11
C LEU A 880 -6.84 1.06 50.28
N GLU A 881 -5.66 1.67 50.31
CA GLU A 881 -5.36 2.82 49.45
C GLU A 881 -5.47 2.45 47.98
N HIS A 882 -4.93 1.29 47.59
CA HIS A 882 -4.99 0.82 46.21
C HIS A 882 -6.42 0.47 45.78
N ALA A 883 -7.19 -0.22 46.62
CA ALA A 883 -8.60 -0.52 46.37
C ALA A 883 -9.45 0.76 46.22
N ALA A 884 -9.19 1.78 47.04
CA ALA A 884 -9.88 3.07 46.95
C ALA A 884 -9.55 3.82 45.64
N GLN A 885 -8.30 3.75 45.17
CA GLN A 885 -7.87 4.32 43.88
C GLN A 885 -8.51 3.60 42.68
N LEU A 886 -8.70 2.28 42.78
CA LEU A 886 -9.42 1.48 41.79
C LEU A 886 -10.94 1.72 41.80
N GLY A 887 -11.44 2.51 42.77
CA GLY A 887 -12.83 2.95 42.83
C GLY A 887 -13.72 2.13 43.76
N SER A 888 -13.18 1.30 44.65
CA SER A 888 -14.00 0.58 45.63
C SER A 888 -14.66 1.55 46.61
N CYS A 889 -15.99 1.63 46.55
CA CYS A 889 -16.81 2.50 47.40
C CYS A 889 -16.62 2.17 48.90
N ASP A 890 -16.59 0.88 49.24
CA ASP A 890 -16.39 0.41 50.61
C ASP A 890 -14.99 0.75 51.14
N ALA A 891 -13.96 0.58 50.29
CA ALA A 891 -12.60 0.97 50.65
C ALA A 891 -12.49 2.48 50.86
N GLN A 892 -13.08 3.31 49.99
CA GLN A 892 -13.10 4.76 50.14
C GLN A 892 -13.76 5.20 51.45
N ARG A 893 -14.90 4.58 51.80
CA ARG A 893 -15.62 4.85 53.05
C ARG A 893 -14.80 4.50 54.29
N GLU A 894 -14.28 3.27 54.37
CA GLU A 894 -13.55 2.82 55.56
C GLU A 894 -12.17 3.49 55.68
N LEU A 895 -11.48 3.72 54.55
CA LEU A 895 -10.24 4.48 54.52
C LEU A 895 -10.46 5.95 54.91
N GLY A 896 -11.58 6.54 54.49
CA GLY A 896 -11.99 7.88 54.92
C GLY A 896 -12.15 7.98 56.44
N LYS A 897 -12.75 6.96 57.08
CA LYS A 897 -12.86 6.90 58.55
C LYS A 897 -11.48 6.77 59.21
N LEU A 898 -10.62 5.89 58.69
CA LEU A 898 -9.27 5.70 59.21
C LEU A 898 -8.43 6.99 59.11
N TYR A 899 -8.55 7.74 58.01
CA TYR A 899 -7.91 9.05 57.87
C TYR A 899 -8.51 10.13 58.78
N HIS A 900 -9.80 10.04 59.09
CA HIS A 900 -10.47 10.96 60.01
C HIS A 900 -10.03 10.74 61.46
N THR A 901 -9.91 9.49 61.91
CA THR A 901 -9.53 9.17 63.30
C THR A 901 -8.02 9.07 63.50
N GLY A 902 -7.26 8.71 62.47
CA GLY A 902 -5.90 8.19 62.62
C GLY A 902 -5.88 6.79 63.24
N LYS A 903 -4.80 6.03 63.03
CA LYS A 903 -4.58 4.74 63.68
C LYS A 903 -3.10 4.56 64.05
N ASP A 904 -2.85 4.45 65.34
CA ASP A 904 -1.54 4.13 65.92
C ASP A 904 -1.54 2.69 66.44
N TYR A 905 -0.39 2.01 66.33
CA TYR A 905 -0.19 0.66 66.85
C TYR A 905 0.88 0.62 67.93
N CYS A 906 0.55 -0.04 69.04
CA CYS A 906 1.44 -0.28 70.17
C CYS A 906 1.79 -1.77 70.24
N PRO A 907 3.03 -2.18 69.89
CA PRO A 907 3.48 -3.55 70.07
C PRO A 907 3.75 -3.79 71.56
N SER A 908 2.76 -4.32 72.28
CA SER A 908 2.76 -4.73 73.70
C SER A 908 2.51 -3.65 74.76
N SER A 909 1.81 -4.07 75.82
CA SER A 909 1.38 -3.31 76.99
C SER A 909 2.51 -3.00 77.99
N SER A 910 3.64 -2.47 77.51
CA SER A 910 4.68 -1.90 78.38
C SER A 910 4.82 -0.39 78.13
N ILE A 911 4.78 0.36 79.23
CA ILE A 911 4.56 1.81 79.37
C ILE A 911 5.80 2.64 78.98
N ASP A 912 6.48 2.32 77.88
CA ASP A 912 7.56 3.16 77.36
C ASP A 912 7.13 3.73 75.99
N ASP A 913 6.83 5.04 75.96
CA ASP A 913 6.32 5.85 74.83
C ASP A 913 7.19 5.87 73.56
N THR A 914 8.20 4.99 73.43
CA THR A 914 9.16 4.97 72.32
C THR A 914 8.84 3.92 71.24
N GLY A 915 7.72 3.22 71.31
CA GLY A 915 7.35 2.12 70.40
C GLY A 915 6.07 2.30 69.58
N ILE A 916 5.43 3.47 69.63
CA ILE A 916 4.18 3.73 68.88
C ILE A 916 4.51 3.88 67.39
N VAL A 917 3.95 3.01 66.56
CA VAL A 917 4.06 3.11 65.10
C VAL A 917 2.73 3.60 64.56
N THR A 918 2.73 4.80 63.99
CA THR A 918 1.57 5.32 63.27
C THR A 918 1.39 4.55 61.97
N ILE A 919 0.28 3.82 61.86
CA ILE A 919 -0.06 3.02 60.68
C ILE A 919 -0.84 3.87 59.69
N VAL A 920 -1.84 4.61 60.20
CA VAL A 920 -2.62 5.56 59.40
C VAL A 920 -2.50 6.94 60.02
N PRO A 921 -1.83 7.91 59.36
CA PRO A 921 -1.77 9.27 59.88
C PRO A 921 -3.14 9.95 59.76
N GLN A 922 -3.51 10.76 60.75
CA GLN A 922 -4.74 11.56 60.66
C GLN A 922 -4.60 12.62 59.56
N GLN A 923 -5.48 12.59 58.55
CA GLN A 923 -5.49 13.52 57.42
C GLN A 923 -6.93 13.88 57.03
N LEU A 924 -7.45 14.94 57.64
CA LEU A 924 -8.84 15.38 57.46
C LEU A 924 -9.19 15.76 56.00
N GLY A 925 -8.23 16.30 55.24
CA GLY A 925 -8.45 16.60 53.82
C GLY A 925 -8.65 15.36 52.96
N ARG A 926 -7.78 14.34 53.12
CA ARG A 926 -7.94 13.06 52.41
C ARG A 926 -9.21 12.33 52.82
N ALA A 927 -9.55 12.37 54.11
CA ALA A 927 -10.80 11.80 54.61
C ALA A 927 -12.02 12.45 53.91
N PHE A 928 -12.04 13.78 53.81
CA PHE A 928 -13.12 14.51 53.14
C PHE A 928 -13.24 14.13 51.66
N ASP A 929 -12.13 14.08 50.93
CA ASP A 929 -12.13 13.73 49.50
C ASP A 929 -12.66 12.30 49.27
N LEU A 930 -12.22 11.33 50.09
CA LEU A 930 -12.68 9.94 50.00
C LEU A 930 -14.16 9.80 50.36
N PHE A 931 -14.65 10.53 51.38
CA PHE A 931 -16.08 10.55 51.70
C PHE A 931 -16.91 11.18 50.58
N CYS A 932 -16.42 12.22 49.91
CA CYS A 932 -17.10 12.78 48.75
C CYS A 932 -17.19 11.76 47.60
N GLN A 933 -16.08 11.07 47.29
CA GLN A 933 -16.06 10.03 46.24
C GLN A 933 -17.02 8.88 46.55
N ALA A 934 -17.05 8.39 47.80
CA ALA A 934 -17.96 7.34 48.20
C ALA A 934 -19.43 7.81 48.21
N ALA A 935 -19.69 9.05 48.64
CA ALA A 935 -21.03 9.63 48.63
C ALA A 935 -21.59 9.84 47.20
N GLU A 936 -20.74 10.22 46.24
CA GLU A 936 -21.10 10.31 44.82
C GLU A 936 -21.44 8.94 44.22
N GLN A 937 -20.82 7.87 44.72
CA GLN A 937 -21.14 6.48 44.39
C GLN A 937 -22.39 5.94 45.10
N GLY A 938 -23.02 6.75 45.95
CA GLY A 938 -24.27 6.41 46.63
C GLY A 938 -24.12 5.82 48.03
N ASP A 939 -22.95 5.92 48.67
CA ASP A 939 -22.81 5.48 50.06
C ASP A 939 -23.43 6.49 51.05
N ARG A 940 -24.44 6.03 51.80
CA ARG A 940 -25.16 6.86 52.77
C ARG A 940 -24.30 7.27 53.97
N SER A 941 -23.35 6.43 54.40
CA SER A 941 -22.53 6.69 55.57
C SER A 941 -21.52 7.81 55.28
N ALA A 942 -20.91 7.75 54.10
CA ALA A 942 -20.03 8.78 53.58
C ALA A 942 -20.78 10.11 53.39
N ALA A 943 -22.01 10.08 52.87
CA ALA A 943 -22.85 11.28 52.76
C ALA A 943 -23.15 11.93 54.13
N LEU A 944 -23.35 11.13 55.18
CA LEU A 944 -23.45 11.63 56.56
C LEU A 944 -22.13 12.31 56.98
N PHE A 945 -20.98 11.66 56.77
CA PHE A 945 -19.68 12.25 57.13
C PHE A 945 -19.43 13.57 56.38
N VAL A 946 -19.73 13.65 55.08
CA VAL A 946 -19.65 14.92 54.33
C VAL A 946 -20.54 16.00 54.95
N GLY A 947 -21.78 15.65 55.32
CA GLY A 947 -22.68 16.53 56.06
C GLY A 947 -22.08 17.03 57.38
N THR A 948 -21.46 16.15 58.17
CA THR A 948 -20.82 16.52 59.45
C THR A 948 -19.63 17.46 59.28
N PHE A 949 -18.86 17.33 58.19
CA PHE A 949 -17.74 18.21 57.88
C PHE A 949 -18.24 19.63 57.56
N TYR A 950 -19.33 19.75 56.80
CA TYR A 950 -19.98 21.05 56.53
C TYR A 950 -20.69 21.64 57.76
N GLU A 951 -21.25 20.83 58.66
CA GLU A 951 -21.92 21.31 59.88
C GLU A 951 -20.92 21.92 60.87
N HIS A 952 -19.80 21.23 61.13
CA HIS A 952 -18.83 21.62 62.17
C HIS A 952 -17.62 22.40 61.63
N GLY A 953 -17.55 22.63 60.31
CA GLY A 953 -16.43 23.34 59.69
C GLY A 953 -15.10 22.56 59.75
N ILE A 954 -15.16 21.23 59.66
CA ILE A 954 -13.97 20.36 59.69
C ILE A 954 -13.35 20.38 58.29
N HIS A 955 -12.14 20.92 58.14
CA HIS A 955 -11.42 21.12 56.87
C HIS A 955 -12.07 22.11 55.87
N VAL A 956 -13.41 22.18 55.82
CA VAL A 956 -14.19 23.07 54.96
C VAL A 956 -14.87 24.15 55.81
N SER A 957 -15.19 25.31 55.24
CA SER A 957 -15.95 26.34 55.96
C SER A 957 -17.34 25.84 56.33
N ALA A 958 -17.78 26.11 57.56
CA ALA A 958 -19.10 25.72 58.03
C ALA A 958 -20.20 26.30 57.11
N ASP A 959 -21.04 25.42 56.55
CA ASP A 959 -22.19 25.78 55.72
C ASP A 959 -23.39 24.89 56.07
N PRO A 960 -24.36 25.39 56.85
CA PRO A 960 -25.52 24.64 57.26
C PRO A 960 -26.43 24.25 56.08
N SER A 961 -26.39 25.00 54.97
CA SER A 961 -27.21 24.69 53.79
C SER A 961 -26.67 23.44 53.09
N SER A 962 -25.35 23.37 52.91
CA SER A 962 -24.68 22.21 52.32
C SER A 962 -24.77 20.99 53.24
N ALA A 963 -24.60 21.16 54.56
CA ALA A 963 -24.80 20.09 55.53
C ALA A 963 -26.21 19.48 55.45
N ALA A 964 -27.25 20.33 55.40
CA ALA A 964 -28.63 19.87 55.28
C ALA A 964 -28.89 19.12 53.97
N GLN A 965 -28.28 19.53 52.85
CA GLN A 965 -28.41 18.82 51.58
C GLN A 965 -27.80 17.41 51.64
N TRP A 966 -26.60 17.28 52.21
CA TRP A 966 -25.93 15.98 52.34
C TRP A 966 -26.63 15.04 53.30
N TYR A 967 -27.15 15.53 54.43
CA TYR A 967 -27.99 14.72 55.32
C TYR A 967 -29.28 14.27 54.65
N ASP A 968 -29.91 15.13 53.85
CA ASP A 968 -31.10 14.77 53.07
C ASP A 968 -30.80 13.74 51.96
N ILE A 969 -29.61 13.79 51.34
CA ILE A 969 -29.12 12.75 50.43
C ILE A 969 -28.91 11.43 51.17
N ALA A 970 -28.27 11.45 52.34
CA ALA A 970 -28.01 10.26 53.15
C ALA A 970 -29.31 9.53 53.55
N ILE A 971 -30.37 10.26 53.87
CA ILE A 971 -31.70 9.70 54.17
C ILE A 971 -32.34 9.07 52.92
N ARG A 972 -32.11 9.64 51.73
CA ARG A 972 -32.75 9.19 50.48
C ARG A 972 -32.09 7.97 49.81
N LEU A 973 -30.80 7.72 50.07
CA LEU A 973 -30.03 6.69 49.39
C LEU A 973 -30.43 5.23 49.75
N ASP A 974 -31.15 5.01 50.85
CA ASP A 974 -31.71 3.69 51.19
C ASP A 974 -33.12 3.82 51.79
N LEU A 975 -34.13 3.51 50.99
CA LEU A 975 -35.54 3.59 51.38
C LEU A 975 -36.01 2.40 52.24
N GLN A 976 -35.19 1.35 52.40
CA GLN A 976 -35.62 0.13 53.10
C GLN A 976 -35.40 0.17 54.61
N GLN A 977 -34.43 0.95 55.08
CA GLN A 977 -34.17 1.11 56.51
C GLN A 977 -34.04 2.59 56.88
N PRO A 978 -34.96 3.14 57.67
CA PRO A 978 -34.84 4.51 58.13
C PRO A 978 -33.63 4.66 59.06
N TRP A 979 -32.94 5.80 58.96
CA TRP A 979 -31.66 6.01 59.65
C TRP A 979 -31.71 7.20 60.60
N TRP A 980 -32.02 6.91 61.87
CA TRP A 980 -32.27 7.91 62.90
C TRP A 980 -31.13 8.91 63.10
N VAL A 981 -29.87 8.53 62.85
CA VAL A 981 -28.70 9.40 63.01
C VAL A 981 -28.70 10.54 62.00
N ALA A 982 -28.98 10.23 60.72
CA ALA A 982 -29.06 11.24 59.66
C ALA A 982 -30.31 12.12 59.82
N GLU A 983 -31.45 11.53 60.22
CA GLU A 983 -32.68 12.26 60.51
C GLU A 983 -32.50 13.24 61.68
N LEU A 984 -31.84 12.82 62.75
CA LEU A 984 -31.54 13.66 63.91
C LEU A 984 -30.57 14.79 63.53
N ALA A 985 -29.51 14.51 62.77
CA ALA A 985 -28.55 15.51 62.32
C ALA A 985 -29.23 16.57 61.42
N LEU A 986 -30.06 16.14 60.46
CA LEU A 986 -30.85 17.06 59.64
C LEU A 986 -31.84 17.88 60.47
N ALA A 987 -32.53 17.26 61.44
CA ALA A 987 -33.47 17.95 62.31
C ALA A 987 -32.81 19.07 63.11
N ARG A 988 -31.58 18.85 63.61
CA ARG A 988 -30.80 19.88 64.33
C ARG A 988 -30.42 21.06 63.42
N VAL A 989 -29.92 20.79 62.22
CA VAL A 989 -29.52 21.85 61.28
C VAL A 989 -30.76 22.67 60.86
N LEU A 990 -31.88 22.01 60.56
CA LEU A 990 -33.12 22.70 60.18
C LEU A 990 -33.78 23.46 61.35
N HIS A 991 -33.53 23.06 62.60
CA HIS A 991 -34.04 23.77 63.77
C HIS A 991 -33.48 25.20 63.89
N GLN A 992 -32.23 25.41 63.48
CA GLN A 992 -31.55 26.70 63.51
C GLN A 992 -32.26 27.75 62.64
N ASP A 993 -32.91 27.34 61.55
CA ASP A 993 -33.72 28.20 60.67
C ASP A 993 -35.19 28.24 61.13
N PRO A 994 -35.71 29.39 61.63
CA PRO A 994 -37.09 29.50 62.08
C PRO A 994 -38.13 29.09 61.03
N SER A 995 -37.84 29.28 59.73
CA SER A 995 -38.76 28.96 58.64
C SER A 995 -38.93 27.46 58.41
N GLN A 996 -37.96 26.64 58.83
CA GLN A 996 -37.94 25.19 58.60
C GLN A 996 -38.25 24.36 59.85
N ARG A 997 -38.57 25.02 60.96
CA ARG A 997 -38.86 24.37 62.26
C ARG A 997 -39.99 23.36 62.21
N SER A 998 -40.99 23.54 61.34
CA SER A 998 -42.08 22.57 61.15
C SER A 998 -41.57 21.24 60.57
N ARG A 999 -40.68 21.29 59.58
CA ARG A 999 -40.00 20.12 59.00
C ARG A 999 -39.02 19.49 59.99
N ALA A 1000 -38.28 20.31 60.74
CA ALA A 1000 -37.39 19.83 61.81
C ALA A 1000 -38.15 19.02 62.86
N TYR A 1001 -39.35 19.48 63.27
CA TYR A 1001 -40.19 18.74 64.23
C TYR A 1001 -40.62 17.37 63.70
N GLN A 1002 -41.01 17.27 62.42
CA GLN A 1002 -41.34 15.98 61.80
C GLN A 1002 -40.14 15.02 61.79
N LEU A 1003 -38.94 15.52 61.51
CA LEU A 1003 -37.72 14.72 61.54
C LEU A 1003 -37.32 14.28 62.95
N PHE A 1004 -37.52 15.13 63.98
CA PHE A 1004 -37.34 14.69 65.37
C PHE A 1004 -38.32 13.57 65.76
N GLN A 1005 -39.55 13.59 65.25
CA GLN A 1005 -40.51 12.49 65.45
C GLN A 1005 -40.04 11.20 64.76
N ALA A 1006 -39.60 11.29 63.51
CA ALA A 1006 -39.05 10.15 62.77
C ALA A 1006 -37.81 9.56 63.48
N ALA A 1007 -36.85 10.41 63.86
CA ALA A 1007 -35.65 9.97 64.58
C ALA A 1007 -35.97 9.29 65.91
N PHE A 1008 -37.00 9.74 66.63
CA PHE A 1008 -37.47 9.10 67.85
C PHE A 1008 -38.10 7.72 67.60
N GLU A 1009 -38.91 7.58 66.54
CA GLU A 1009 -39.55 6.32 66.16
C GLU A 1009 -38.53 5.29 65.66
N HIS A 1010 -37.51 5.74 64.93
CA HIS A 1010 -36.49 4.88 64.31
C HIS A 1010 -35.30 4.56 65.23
N ALA A 1011 -35.13 5.26 66.35
CA ALA A 1011 -34.09 4.96 67.33
C ALA A 1011 -34.38 3.66 68.10
N GLU A 1012 -33.35 2.81 68.25
CA GLU A 1012 -33.47 1.45 68.82
C GLU A 1012 -33.41 1.44 70.35
N THR A 1013 -32.63 2.34 70.95
CA THR A 1013 -32.41 2.39 72.41
C THR A 1013 -32.97 3.66 73.04
N ASP A 1014 -33.32 3.59 74.33
CA ASP A 1014 -33.87 4.74 75.07
C ASP A 1014 -32.85 5.90 75.22
N GLU A 1015 -31.55 5.59 75.19
CA GLU A 1015 -30.48 6.59 75.19
C GLU A 1015 -30.43 7.37 73.86
N GLN A 1016 -30.57 6.68 72.73
CA GLN A 1016 -30.64 7.31 71.40
C GLN A 1016 -31.88 8.19 71.23
N ARG A 1017 -33.00 7.80 71.85
CA ARG A 1017 -34.27 8.56 71.83
C ARG A 1017 -34.24 9.85 72.63
N SER A 1018 -33.38 9.94 73.64
CA SER A 1018 -33.37 11.03 74.62
C SER A 1018 -33.30 12.42 73.97
N THR A 1019 -32.37 12.62 73.04
CA THR A 1019 -32.14 13.91 72.38
C THR A 1019 -33.34 14.34 71.53
N ALA A 1020 -33.93 13.42 70.77
CA ALA A 1020 -35.12 13.70 69.96
C ALA A 1020 -36.35 13.99 70.84
N GLU A 1021 -36.56 13.23 71.92
CA GLU A 1021 -37.69 13.42 72.83
C GLU A 1021 -37.61 14.75 73.61
N ILE A 1022 -36.40 15.14 74.03
CA ILE A 1022 -36.15 16.44 74.68
C ILE A 1022 -36.47 17.60 73.72
N MET A 1023 -36.01 17.52 72.47
CA MET A 1023 -36.30 18.54 71.47
C MET A 1023 -37.81 18.61 71.16
N MET A 1024 -38.49 17.47 71.02
CA MET A 1024 -39.95 17.45 70.86
C MET A 1024 -40.68 18.09 72.05
N ALA A 1025 -40.21 17.87 73.28
CA ALA A 1025 -40.77 18.50 74.47
C ALA A 1025 -40.56 20.03 74.45
N ARG A 1026 -39.38 20.52 74.05
CA ARG A 1026 -39.11 21.97 73.86
C ARG A 1026 -40.05 22.59 72.83
N TYR A 1027 -40.28 21.93 71.70
CA TYR A 1027 -41.23 22.38 70.67
C TYR A 1027 -42.67 22.50 71.20
N ARG A 1028 -43.11 21.53 72.01
CA ARG A 1028 -44.45 21.54 72.65
C ARG A 1028 -44.58 22.54 73.79
N LEU A 1029 -43.48 22.90 74.45
CA LEU A 1029 -43.44 23.91 75.50
C LEU A 1029 -43.54 25.33 74.92
N HIS A 1030 -42.74 25.63 73.90
CA HIS A 1030 -42.62 26.98 73.33
C HIS A 1030 -43.55 27.24 72.13
N GLY A 1031 -44.14 26.19 71.53
CA GLY A 1031 -45.00 26.32 70.34
C GLY A 1031 -44.23 26.64 69.06
N TRP A 1032 -43.00 26.14 68.91
CA TRP A 1032 -42.18 26.38 67.71
C TRP A 1032 -42.73 25.66 66.48
N GLY A 1033 -42.64 26.28 65.29
CA GLY A 1033 -42.99 25.64 64.01
C GLY A 1033 -44.48 25.28 63.88
N ASP A 1034 -45.38 26.10 64.44
CA ASP A 1034 -46.83 25.88 64.48
C ASP A 1034 -47.29 24.62 65.26
N VAL A 1035 -46.42 24.06 66.10
CA VAL A 1035 -46.77 22.94 66.98
C VAL A 1035 -47.70 23.43 68.11
N SER A 1036 -48.80 22.71 68.34
CA SER A 1036 -49.74 23.06 69.42
C SER A 1036 -49.05 23.03 70.79
N ILE A 1037 -49.19 24.10 71.57
CA ILE A 1037 -48.64 24.18 72.92
C ILE A 1037 -49.30 23.13 73.82
N GLN A 1038 -48.49 22.23 74.37
CA GLN A 1038 -48.87 21.17 75.30
C GLN A 1038 -47.95 21.23 76.53
N ASP A 1039 -47.91 22.39 77.16
CA ASP A 1039 -47.03 22.77 78.27
C ASP A 1039 -46.98 21.74 79.41
N LYS A 1040 -48.12 21.17 79.84
CA LYS A 1040 -48.16 20.15 80.92
C LYS A 1040 -47.46 18.84 80.54
N VAL A 1041 -47.66 18.38 79.29
CA VAL A 1041 -47.06 17.12 78.80
C VAL A 1041 -45.57 17.32 78.57
N ALA A 1042 -45.20 18.45 77.95
CA ALA A 1042 -43.81 18.83 77.76
C ALA A 1042 -43.05 18.91 79.09
N MET A 1043 -43.62 19.59 80.08
CA MET A 1043 -43.01 19.76 81.39
C MET A 1043 -42.85 18.44 82.15
N MET A 1044 -43.80 17.50 82.01
CA MET A 1044 -43.68 16.15 82.59
C MET A 1044 -42.46 15.40 82.02
N VAL A 1045 -42.24 15.48 80.71
CA VAL A 1045 -41.08 14.84 80.04
C VAL A 1045 -39.78 15.51 80.46
N LEU A 1046 -39.72 16.85 80.45
CA LEU A 1046 -38.52 17.60 80.87
C LEU A 1046 -38.15 17.33 82.33
N LEU A 1047 -39.13 17.26 83.24
CA LEU A 1047 -38.89 16.91 84.65
C LEU A 1047 -38.39 15.48 84.84
N ARG A 1048 -38.82 14.53 84.00
CA ARG A 1048 -38.34 13.14 84.03
C ARG A 1048 -36.84 13.11 83.73
N TYR A 1049 -36.41 13.77 82.65
CA TYR A 1049 -35.00 13.86 82.28
C TYR A 1049 -34.18 14.67 83.28
N ALA A 1050 -34.71 15.78 83.80
CA ALA A 1050 -34.01 16.57 84.80
C ALA A 1050 -33.74 15.78 86.09
N ARG A 1051 -34.68 14.93 86.52
CA ARG A 1051 -34.49 14.03 87.68
C ARG A 1051 -33.50 12.89 87.40
N ALA A 1052 -33.36 12.48 86.15
CA ALA A 1052 -32.35 11.51 85.72
C ALA A 1052 -30.93 12.12 85.64
N GLY A 1053 -30.79 13.44 85.85
CA GLY A 1053 -29.50 14.13 85.85
C GLY A 1053 -29.10 14.72 84.49
N GLU A 1054 -30.01 14.74 83.51
CA GLU A 1054 -29.74 15.31 82.18
C GLU A 1054 -29.66 16.85 82.25
N ALA A 1055 -28.45 17.40 82.14
CA ALA A 1055 -28.21 18.83 82.34
C ALA A 1055 -28.87 19.71 81.26
N ARG A 1056 -29.03 19.20 80.03
CA ARG A 1056 -29.62 19.91 78.87
C ARG A 1056 -31.06 20.41 79.10
N VAL A 1057 -31.76 19.89 80.12
CA VAL A 1057 -33.15 20.30 80.42
C VAL A 1057 -33.27 21.20 81.64
N PHE A 1058 -32.20 21.40 82.43
CA PHE A 1058 -32.28 22.13 83.70
C PHE A 1058 -32.71 23.59 83.53
N TYR A 1059 -32.23 24.26 82.47
CA TYR A 1059 -32.57 25.65 82.22
C TYR A 1059 -34.06 25.81 81.91
N GLU A 1060 -34.59 24.95 81.03
CA GLU A 1060 -36.01 24.99 80.63
C GLU A 1060 -36.95 24.60 81.78
N VAL A 1061 -36.54 23.66 82.63
CA VAL A 1061 -37.28 23.31 83.85
C VAL A 1061 -37.28 24.49 84.83
N ALA A 1062 -36.14 25.14 85.03
CA ALA A 1062 -36.04 26.33 85.89
C ALA A 1062 -36.91 27.47 85.38
N TRP A 1063 -36.85 27.75 84.08
CA TRP A 1063 -37.62 28.79 83.42
C TRP A 1063 -39.13 28.53 83.46
N SER A 1064 -39.54 27.27 83.32
CA SER A 1064 -40.94 26.86 83.44
C SER A 1064 -41.50 27.08 84.85
N PHE A 1065 -40.73 26.76 85.90
CA PHE A 1065 -41.12 27.09 87.29
C PHE A 1065 -41.14 28.59 87.56
N GLU A 1066 -40.23 29.36 86.95
CA GLU A 1066 -40.19 30.81 87.09
C GLU A 1066 -41.43 31.49 86.48
N ARG A 1067 -41.90 31.00 85.34
CA ARG A 1067 -43.03 31.60 84.58
C ARG A 1067 -44.38 30.91 84.77
N GLY A 1068 -44.41 29.76 85.42
CA GLY A 1068 -45.63 28.96 85.59
C GLY A 1068 -46.10 28.28 84.29
N LEU A 1069 -45.16 27.77 83.49
CA LEU A 1069 -45.45 27.09 82.22
C LEU A 1069 -45.60 25.58 82.46
N GLY A 1070 -46.79 25.03 82.27
CA GLY A 1070 -47.07 23.60 82.50
C GLY A 1070 -47.02 23.13 83.97
N VAL A 1071 -46.57 23.99 84.90
CA VAL A 1071 -46.53 23.81 86.36
C VAL A 1071 -46.94 25.10 87.07
N ASP A 1072 -47.34 25.02 88.33
CA ASP A 1072 -47.58 26.21 89.14
C ASP A 1072 -46.29 27.01 89.33
N GLN A 1073 -46.39 28.34 89.30
CA GLN A 1073 -45.25 29.23 89.46
C GLN A 1073 -44.60 29.04 90.85
N ASP A 1074 -43.34 28.59 90.87
CA ASP A 1074 -42.55 28.37 92.08
C ASP A 1074 -41.11 28.88 91.91
N LEU A 1075 -40.91 30.11 92.36
CA LEU A 1075 -39.61 30.78 92.29
C LEU A 1075 -38.51 30.06 93.08
N LYS A 1076 -38.86 29.27 94.13
CA LYS A 1076 -37.86 28.51 94.88
C LYS A 1076 -37.33 27.33 94.07
N GLN A 1077 -38.22 26.61 93.40
CA GLN A 1077 -37.83 25.53 92.50
C GLN A 1077 -37.03 26.06 91.31
N ALA A 1078 -37.47 27.17 90.70
CA ALA A 1078 -36.70 27.84 89.65
C ALA A 1078 -35.27 28.17 90.09
N PHE A 1079 -35.12 28.76 91.28
CA PHE A 1079 -33.81 29.10 91.83
C PHE A 1079 -32.92 27.87 92.07
N ILE A 1080 -33.48 26.76 92.54
CA ILE A 1080 -32.74 25.50 92.75
C ILE A 1080 -32.18 24.98 91.43
N TRP A 1081 -33.02 24.88 90.40
CA TRP A 1081 -32.59 24.36 89.09
C TRP A 1081 -31.58 25.29 88.40
N TYR A 1082 -31.76 26.62 88.47
CA TYR A 1082 -30.73 27.54 87.99
C TYR A 1082 -29.41 27.39 88.76
N SER A 1083 -29.46 27.18 90.07
CA SER A 1083 -28.25 26.97 90.89
C SER A 1083 -27.54 25.65 90.58
N GLN A 1084 -28.25 24.63 90.11
CA GLN A 1084 -27.62 23.38 89.66
C GLN A 1084 -26.78 23.58 88.39
N LEU A 1085 -27.23 24.44 87.48
CA LEU A 1085 -26.41 24.82 86.31
C LEU A 1085 -25.20 25.67 86.71
N GLU A 1086 -25.31 26.56 87.70
CA GLU A 1086 -24.16 27.27 88.28
C GLU A 1086 -23.14 26.28 88.88
N GLN A 1087 -23.62 25.28 89.62
CA GLN A 1087 -22.75 24.26 90.21
C GLN A 1087 -22.01 23.46 89.14
N LEU A 1088 -22.74 23.00 88.11
CA LEU A 1088 -22.14 22.29 86.98
C LEU A 1088 -21.10 23.15 86.25
N ALA A 1089 -21.39 24.44 86.04
CA ALA A 1089 -20.45 25.40 85.47
C ALA A 1089 -19.15 25.51 86.28
N SER A 1090 -19.26 25.49 87.61
CA SER A 1090 -18.12 25.69 88.51
C SER A 1090 -17.23 24.45 88.68
N THR A 1091 -17.73 23.27 88.32
CA THR A 1091 -16.99 22.00 88.43
C THR A 1091 -16.17 21.65 87.20
N LEU A 1092 -16.44 22.28 86.06
CA LEU A 1092 -15.79 21.97 84.78
C LEU A 1092 -14.41 22.63 84.69
N THR A 1093 -13.45 21.90 84.14
CA THR A 1093 -12.16 22.44 83.70
C THR A 1093 -12.30 23.22 82.39
N GLN A 1094 -11.29 24.01 82.01
CA GLN A 1094 -11.34 24.82 80.80
C GLN A 1094 -11.49 23.97 79.52
N GLU A 1095 -10.84 22.80 79.47
CA GLU A 1095 -10.97 21.85 78.34
C GLU A 1095 -12.36 21.18 78.33
N GLU A 1096 -12.90 20.81 79.50
CA GLU A 1096 -14.27 20.26 79.60
C GLU A 1096 -15.34 21.31 79.30
N GLU A 1097 -15.04 22.59 79.54
CA GLU A 1097 -15.93 23.72 79.24
C GLU A 1097 -16.01 23.97 77.73
N GLU A 1098 -14.89 23.87 77.00
CA GLU A 1098 -14.83 23.93 75.53
C GLU A 1098 -15.51 22.74 74.84
N LEU A 1099 -15.58 21.59 75.50
CA LEU A 1099 -16.25 20.37 75.01
C LEU A 1099 -17.77 20.33 75.27
N LEU A 1100 -18.33 21.30 75.99
CA LEU A 1100 -19.77 21.40 76.18
C LEU A 1100 -20.49 21.76 74.88
N ASP A 1101 -21.66 21.17 74.67
CA ASP A 1101 -22.60 21.56 73.60
C ASP A 1101 -22.90 23.07 73.67
N ASP A 1102 -22.87 23.76 72.52
CA ASP A 1102 -23.10 25.21 72.39
C ASP A 1102 -24.43 25.64 73.03
N ASP A 1103 -25.46 24.79 72.89
CA ASP A 1103 -26.78 25.00 73.49
C ASP A 1103 -26.70 24.95 75.03
N LEU A 1104 -25.92 24.01 75.59
CA LEU A 1104 -25.74 23.87 77.03
C LEU A 1104 -24.85 24.99 77.60
N GLN A 1105 -23.81 25.40 76.88
CA GLN A 1105 -23.02 26.59 77.26
C GLN A 1105 -23.89 27.84 77.32
N GLN A 1106 -24.80 28.00 76.35
CA GLN A 1106 -25.75 29.10 76.29
C GLN A 1106 -26.80 29.01 77.41
N ASP A 1107 -27.34 27.82 77.68
CA ASP A 1107 -28.28 27.57 78.77
C ASP A 1107 -27.66 27.88 80.14
N ILE A 1108 -26.40 27.49 80.37
CA ILE A 1108 -25.69 27.85 81.60
C ILE A 1108 -25.50 29.36 81.69
N THR A 1109 -25.08 30.02 80.59
CA THR A 1109 -24.91 31.48 80.58
C THR A 1109 -26.21 32.20 80.88
N ASN A 1110 -27.32 31.76 80.27
CA ASN A 1110 -28.66 32.28 80.54
C ASN A 1110 -29.08 32.04 81.99
N ALA A 1111 -28.82 30.85 82.55
CA ALA A 1111 -29.08 30.53 83.95
C ALA A 1111 -28.33 31.47 84.91
N LEU A 1112 -27.05 31.73 84.65
CA LEU A 1112 -26.24 32.66 85.44
C LEU A 1112 -26.82 34.08 85.40
N VAL A 1113 -27.26 34.55 84.22
CA VAL A 1113 -27.93 35.86 84.08
C VAL A 1113 -29.21 35.92 84.91
N ARG A 1114 -30.05 34.86 84.87
CA ARG A 1114 -31.26 34.80 85.71
C ARG A 1114 -30.90 34.81 87.19
N LEU A 1115 -29.90 34.04 87.64
CA LEU A 1115 -29.47 34.02 89.05
C LEU A 1115 -29.02 35.39 89.54
N VAL A 1116 -28.33 36.19 88.71
CA VAL A 1116 -27.97 37.57 89.04
C VAL A 1116 -29.22 38.40 89.40
N GLU A 1117 -30.30 38.26 88.63
CA GLU A 1117 -31.58 38.93 88.93
C GLU A 1117 -32.20 38.44 90.24
N PHE A 1118 -32.20 37.13 90.50
CA PHE A 1118 -32.70 36.56 91.77
C PHE A 1118 -31.96 37.13 92.99
N TYR A 1119 -30.62 37.26 92.93
CA TYR A 1119 -29.81 37.81 94.02
C TYR A 1119 -29.94 39.34 94.17
N ARG A 1120 -30.13 40.08 93.06
CA ARG A 1120 -30.35 41.55 93.09
C ARG A 1120 -31.72 41.93 93.63
N CYS A 1121 -32.77 41.25 93.18
CA CYS A 1121 -34.15 41.57 93.51
C CYS A 1121 -34.63 40.92 94.81
N GLY A 1122 -33.89 39.95 95.34
CA GLY A 1122 -34.22 39.26 96.60
C GLY A 1122 -35.47 38.40 96.52
N TRP A 1123 -35.73 37.78 95.36
CA TRP A 1123 -36.97 37.03 95.10
C TRP A 1123 -37.13 35.76 95.93
N THR A 1124 -36.02 35.12 96.32
CA THR A 1124 -36.02 33.87 97.12
C THR A 1124 -35.00 33.88 98.26
N THR A 1125 -33.92 34.66 98.14
CA THR A 1125 -32.87 34.86 99.15
C THR A 1125 -32.79 36.34 99.55
N ARG A 1126 -32.09 36.69 100.64
CA ARG A 1126 -31.83 38.09 100.96
C ARG A 1126 -30.97 38.71 99.85
N VAL A 1127 -31.23 39.98 99.52
CA VAL A 1127 -30.47 40.74 98.52
C VAL A 1127 -28.95 40.58 98.78
N ASP A 1128 -28.24 39.98 97.84
CA ASP A 1128 -26.80 39.70 97.90
C ASP A 1128 -26.10 40.25 96.66
N LEU A 1129 -25.74 41.53 96.74
CA LEU A 1129 -25.08 42.25 95.65
C LEU A 1129 -23.65 41.74 95.40
N ALA A 1130 -23.00 41.16 96.41
CA ALA A 1130 -21.65 40.62 96.26
C ALA A 1130 -21.68 39.36 95.38
N LYS A 1131 -22.60 38.44 95.66
CA LYS A 1131 -22.77 37.22 94.86
C LYS A 1131 -23.28 37.52 93.44
N ALA A 1132 -24.16 38.50 93.27
CA ALA A 1132 -24.55 38.99 91.95
C ALA A 1132 -23.34 39.48 91.12
N THR A 1133 -22.43 40.24 91.74
CA THR A 1133 -21.22 40.76 91.08
C THR A 1133 -20.23 39.63 90.70
N THR A 1134 -20.12 38.58 91.52
CA THR A 1134 -19.28 37.42 91.18
C THR A 1134 -19.81 36.64 89.98
N LEU A 1135 -21.14 36.46 89.88
CA LEU A 1135 -21.77 35.80 88.74
C LEU A 1135 -21.62 36.65 87.46
N GLU A 1136 -21.74 37.99 87.54
CA GLU A 1136 -21.49 38.89 86.41
C GLU A 1136 -20.06 38.77 85.87
N ASN A 1137 -19.06 38.62 86.75
CA ASN A 1137 -17.68 38.38 86.34
C ASN A 1137 -17.48 37.00 85.69
N GLN A 1138 -18.20 35.96 86.14
CA GLN A 1138 -18.19 34.65 85.49
C GLN A 1138 -18.81 34.71 84.10
N ILE A 1139 -19.94 35.41 83.94
CA ILE A 1139 -20.57 35.66 82.64
C ILE A 1139 -19.61 36.42 81.70
N ALA A 1140 -18.94 37.46 82.21
CA ALA A 1140 -17.98 38.25 81.42
C ALA A 1140 -16.75 37.45 80.97
N ARG A 1141 -16.30 36.47 81.76
CA ARG A 1141 -15.22 35.54 81.36
C ARG A 1141 -15.69 34.63 80.23
N ARG A 1142 -16.88 34.03 80.37
CA ARG A 1142 -17.45 33.12 79.37
C ARG A 1142 -17.79 33.82 78.06
N THR A 1143 -18.29 35.05 78.11
CA THR A 1143 -18.57 35.85 76.89
C THR A 1143 -17.31 36.35 76.20
N ARG A 1144 -16.23 36.69 76.94
CA ARG A 1144 -14.93 37.05 76.33
C ARG A 1144 -14.20 35.89 75.66
N VAL A 1145 -14.41 34.66 76.14
CA VAL A 1145 -13.89 33.45 75.49
C VAL A 1145 -14.65 33.14 74.19
N ARG A 1146 -15.86 33.69 73.99
CA ARG A 1146 -16.69 33.50 72.80
C ARG A 1146 -16.43 34.52 71.67
N ASP A 1147 -15.86 35.69 71.99
CA ASP A 1147 -15.50 36.76 71.04
C ASP A 1147 -14.01 36.74 70.63
N LEU A 1148 -13.21 35.83 71.22
CA LEU A 1148 -11.81 35.51 70.87
C LEU A 1148 -11.80 34.22 70.05
#